data_AF-A0A6J1X984-F1
#
_entry.id   AF-A0A6J1X984-F1
#
_cell.length_a   1.000
_cell.length_b   1.000
_cell.length_c   1.000
_cell.angle_alpha   90.00
_cell.angle_beta   90.00
_cell.angle_gamma   90.00
#
_symmetry.space_group_name_H-M   'P 1'
#
loop_
_entity.id
_entity.type
_entity.pdbx_description
1 polymer ?
#
loop_
_entity_poly.entity_id
_entity_poly.type
_entity_poly.pdbx_seq_one_letter_code
_entity_poly.pdbx_strand_id
1 'polypeptide(L)'
;YPGRNNAVVVFCFSSQFLAVLPEVKESAENWLKEHDELEAVETRLQECHQQMALIKEIEAYGPNLNNHPLYAISQKYTSYKKAKNAVEDSMKALVKILKDFDTQIETFAETNEVINGPQLMAWVQEFSGTKEDENKPIFDHIKEFLTNAGQSSMISQCEQAETELNQSIQQTHHLVRSCLELLSQYVAVSQYYPQSQTEYHRVVMFRKFLATALESKSPEVCREVSNQMNALLADSNNTDSSQITAYNFRLQTIHAEASANLNKAVERLQAEGGPDALVLAQEAYMEAKANISNWVRTEDGAAAALECVVIGMLCNLNRRYLMLENGAQSAGDCLVDLTSREGEWFLDDMSALSMQSVELLSLLPLQSASAEDTTLPIAVECVRNANLLLADLVQLNYNFSTIILPEALKKVHSEDPSALLMITELNTVIMNTPVPLNDLLAQLEMHLRYLVMDMESPANGAQLLAAELRSRYEALLSASTPDSEGQSAGRMLLMGFNGLFAAVELRARELADHIAVPTPPAWRKIDHINEAMHMSAALQSPVLRSVLEDIFLVRRIQTVAEVFAMCVNMARAFNGVGPLTLYDDAALCKPVRRFTAEYVLRGVVGVHSKALACVVCGLLRRARLDLRAEVEQKEIGTHTTSIVYNQS
;
A
#
# COMPACT_ATOMS: atom_id res chain seq x y z
N TYR A 1 -27.14 -139.77 42.11
CA TYR A 1 -25.87 -139.17 41.66
C TYR A 1 -26.15 -137.77 41.12
N PRO A 2 -25.35 -136.75 41.51
CA PRO A 2 -25.77 -135.36 41.68
C PRO A 2 -25.39 -134.44 40.51
N GLY A 3 -25.96 -133.22 40.45
CA GLY A 3 -25.35 -132.10 39.71
C GLY A 3 -26.25 -131.30 38.77
N ARG A 4 -27.16 -130.48 39.31
CA ARG A 4 -27.84 -129.39 38.55
C ARG A 4 -28.12 -128.17 39.46
N ASN A 5 -27.14 -127.67 40.21
CA ASN A 5 -27.41 -126.57 41.17
C ASN A 5 -26.74 -125.22 40.90
N ASN A 6 -25.88 -125.06 39.89
CA ASN A 6 -25.19 -123.75 39.72
C ASN A 6 -25.79 -122.81 38.66
N ALA A 7 -26.76 -123.23 37.86
CA ALA A 7 -27.38 -122.36 36.84
C ALA A 7 -28.64 -121.62 37.32
N VAL A 8 -29.30 -122.09 38.39
CA VAL A 8 -30.63 -121.59 38.82
C VAL A 8 -30.53 -120.33 39.69
N VAL A 9 -29.45 -120.16 40.46
CA VAL A 9 -29.35 -119.07 41.45
C VAL A 9 -29.13 -117.71 40.77
N VAL A 10 -28.40 -117.66 39.65
CA VAL A 10 -28.15 -116.40 38.91
C VAL A 10 -29.38 -115.96 38.09
N PHE A 11 -30.16 -116.91 37.56
CA PHE A 11 -31.37 -116.60 36.80
C PHE A 11 -32.53 -116.10 37.70
N CYS A 12 -32.69 -116.64 38.90
CA CYS A 12 -33.73 -116.19 39.84
C CYS A 12 -33.48 -114.77 40.40
N PHE A 13 -32.23 -114.37 40.61
CA PHE A 13 -31.91 -113.01 41.08
C PHE A 13 -32.17 -111.96 40.00
N SER A 14 -31.85 -112.28 38.73
CA SER A 14 -32.12 -111.38 37.60
C SER A 14 -33.62 -111.25 37.30
N SER A 15 -34.40 -112.35 37.38
CA SER A 15 -35.84 -112.31 37.09
C SER A 15 -36.65 -111.52 38.12
N GLN A 16 -36.26 -111.55 39.40
CA GLN A 16 -36.94 -110.78 40.45
C GLN A 16 -36.68 -109.27 40.32
N PHE A 17 -35.44 -108.86 40.00
CA PHE A 17 -35.13 -107.46 39.72
C PHE A 17 -35.75 -106.97 38.41
N LEU A 18 -35.79 -107.80 37.37
CA LEU A 18 -36.49 -107.50 36.11
C LEU A 18 -38.00 -107.37 36.28
N ALA A 19 -38.61 -108.05 37.26
CA ALA A 19 -40.03 -107.93 37.55
C ALA A 19 -40.39 -106.63 38.29
N VAL A 20 -39.46 -106.09 39.09
CA VAL A 20 -39.66 -104.85 39.87
C VAL A 20 -39.23 -103.59 39.09
N LEU A 21 -38.35 -103.74 38.09
CA LEU A 21 -37.90 -102.64 37.23
C LEU A 21 -39.05 -101.86 36.53
N PRO A 22 -40.13 -102.49 36.03
CA PRO A 22 -41.29 -101.78 35.50
C PRO A 22 -42.01 -100.94 36.56
N GLU A 23 -42.19 -101.46 37.78
CA GLU A 23 -42.82 -100.73 38.88
C GLU A 23 -41.94 -99.56 39.37
N VAL A 24 -40.62 -99.75 39.40
CA VAL A 24 -39.66 -98.68 39.71
C VAL A 24 -39.63 -97.64 38.60
N LYS A 25 -39.72 -98.07 37.33
CA LYS A 25 -39.81 -97.16 36.18
C LYS A 25 -41.10 -96.37 36.22
N GLU A 26 -42.25 -97.01 36.45
CA GLU A 26 -43.54 -96.35 36.59
C GLU A 26 -43.54 -95.40 37.78
N SER A 27 -42.95 -95.79 38.92
CA SER A 27 -42.79 -94.92 40.09
C SER A 27 -41.86 -93.74 39.81
N ALA A 28 -40.79 -93.93 39.03
CA ALA A 28 -39.87 -92.87 38.64
C ALA A 28 -40.48 -91.93 37.60
N GLU A 29 -41.29 -92.44 36.67
CA GLU A 29 -42.06 -91.64 35.70
C GLU A 29 -43.14 -90.83 36.41
N ASN A 30 -43.84 -91.43 37.38
CA ASN A 30 -44.79 -90.72 38.23
C ASN A 30 -44.11 -89.65 39.08
N TRP A 31 -42.95 -89.95 39.68
CA TRP A 31 -42.16 -88.98 40.44
C TRP A 31 -41.65 -87.85 39.55
N LEU A 32 -41.18 -88.15 38.33
CA LEU A 32 -40.72 -87.14 37.39
C LEU A 32 -41.88 -86.20 36.98
N LYS A 33 -43.05 -86.77 36.72
CA LYS A 33 -44.26 -85.99 36.42
C LYS A 33 -44.68 -85.11 37.60
N GLU A 34 -44.67 -85.65 38.82
CA GLU A 34 -44.97 -84.88 40.03
C GLU A 34 -43.92 -83.80 40.31
N HIS A 35 -42.64 -84.07 40.03
CA HIS A 35 -41.57 -83.08 40.15
C HIS A 35 -41.74 -81.96 39.12
N ASP A 36 -42.03 -82.27 37.87
CA ASP A 36 -42.27 -81.25 36.83
C ASP A 36 -43.48 -80.39 37.19
N GLU A 37 -44.55 -81.01 37.73
CA GLU A 37 -45.71 -80.29 38.25
C GLU A 37 -45.35 -79.41 39.46
N LEU A 38 -44.50 -79.90 40.38
CA LEU A 38 -44.00 -79.15 41.53
C LEU A 38 -43.16 -77.94 41.11
N GLU A 39 -42.22 -78.12 40.19
CA GLU A 39 -41.34 -77.05 39.69
C GLU A 39 -42.14 -75.97 38.96
N ALA A 40 -43.16 -76.38 38.19
CA ALA A 40 -44.09 -75.44 37.56
C ALA A 40 -44.96 -74.68 38.59
N VAL A 41 -45.24 -75.28 39.75
CA VAL A 41 -45.94 -74.62 40.86
C VAL A 41 -44.99 -73.68 41.63
N GLU A 42 -43.74 -74.08 41.87
CA GLU A 42 -42.72 -73.25 42.53
C GLU A 42 -42.39 -72.00 41.70
N THR A 43 -42.27 -72.15 40.38
CA THR A 43 -42.05 -71.01 39.48
C THR A 43 -43.21 -70.03 39.54
N ARG A 44 -44.45 -70.53 39.48
CA ARG A 44 -45.66 -69.70 39.64
C ARG A 44 -45.74 -69.07 41.03
N LEU A 45 -45.29 -69.77 42.06
CA LEU A 45 -45.22 -69.23 43.42
C LEU A 45 -44.18 -68.10 43.51
N GLN A 46 -43.04 -68.23 42.84
CA GLN A 46 -41.99 -67.22 42.81
C GLN A 46 -42.44 -65.96 42.05
N GLU A 47 -43.13 -66.12 40.91
CA GLU A 47 -43.80 -65.02 40.20
C GLU A 47 -44.87 -64.37 41.08
N CYS A 48 -45.67 -65.17 41.78
CA CYS A 48 -46.68 -64.67 42.70
C CYS A 48 -46.04 -63.91 43.89
N HIS A 49 -44.88 -64.35 44.38
CA HIS A 49 -44.12 -63.63 45.40
C HIS A 49 -43.55 -62.31 44.89
N GLN A 50 -43.07 -62.24 43.64
CA GLN A 50 -42.63 -60.98 43.03
C GLN A 50 -43.80 -60.01 42.83
N GLN A 51 -44.94 -60.51 42.33
CA GLN A 51 -46.17 -59.72 42.21
C GLN A 51 -46.66 -59.27 43.59
N MET A 52 -46.61 -60.13 44.60
CA MET A 52 -46.96 -59.81 45.97
C MET A 52 -45.99 -58.79 46.58
N ALA A 53 -44.70 -58.82 46.23
CA ALA A 53 -43.74 -57.81 46.67
C ALA A 53 -44.08 -56.42 46.09
N LEU A 54 -44.45 -56.36 44.80
CA LEU A 54 -44.92 -55.12 44.17
C LEU A 54 -46.23 -54.62 44.80
N ILE A 55 -47.18 -55.53 45.08
CA ILE A 55 -48.43 -55.19 45.76
C ILE A 55 -48.15 -54.69 47.18
N LYS A 56 -47.27 -55.36 47.94
CA LYS A 56 -46.87 -54.94 49.30
C LYS A 56 -46.13 -53.61 49.31
N GLU A 57 -45.32 -53.34 48.29
CA GLU A 57 -44.66 -52.04 48.11
C GLU A 57 -45.73 -50.95 47.94
N ILE A 58 -46.74 -51.18 47.08
CA ILE A 58 -47.87 -50.26 46.87
C ILE A 58 -48.73 -50.12 48.14
N GLU A 59 -49.03 -51.22 48.83
CA GLU A 59 -49.77 -51.24 50.10
C GLU A 59 -49.01 -50.52 51.23
N ALA A 60 -47.68 -50.57 51.23
CA ALA A 60 -46.85 -49.86 52.21
C ALA A 60 -46.97 -48.34 52.09
N TYR A 61 -47.32 -47.81 50.91
CA TYR A 61 -47.70 -46.40 50.77
C TYR A 61 -49.10 -46.11 51.34
N GLY A 62 -50.01 -47.08 51.38
CA GLY A 62 -51.32 -46.99 52.04
C GLY A 62 -52.12 -45.71 51.66
N PRO A 63 -52.56 -44.88 52.63
CA PRO A 63 -53.24 -43.61 52.33
C PRO A 63 -52.34 -42.55 51.66
N ASN A 64 -51.02 -42.76 51.67
CA ASN A 64 -50.00 -41.92 51.02
C ASN A 64 -49.62 -42.45 49.62
N LEU A 65 -50.47 -43.23 48.96
CA LEU A 65 -50.28 -43.73 47.59
C LEU A 65 -49.88 -42.62 46.60
N ASN A 66 -50.37 -41.40 46.84
CA ASN A 66 -50.05 -40.19 46.08
C ASN A 66 -48.56 -39.82 46.09
N ASN A 67 -47.79 -40.31 47.07
CA ASN A 67 -46.34 -40.11 47.18
C ASN A 67 -45.53 -41.16 46.40
N HIS A 68 -46.17 -42.14 45.79
CA HIS A 68 -45.48 -43.16 45.00
C HIS A 68 -44.85 -42.54 43.74
N PRO A 69 -43.59 -42.86 43.38
CA PRO A 69 -42.89 -42.26 42.24
C PRO A 69 -43.63 -42.35 40.90
N LEU A 70 -44.42 -43.41 40.68
CA LEU A 70 -45.24 -43.58 39.47
C LEU A 70 -46.36 -42.52 39.33
N TYR A 71 -46.94 -42.02 40.43
CA TYR A 71 -47.92 -40.93 40.36
C TYR A 71 -47.29 -39.62 39.85
N ALA A 72 -46.02 -39.40 40.18
CA ALA A 72 -45.26 -38.24 39.70
C ALA A 72 -44.70 -38.43 38.27
N ILE A 73 -44.76 -39.62 37.65
CA ILE A 73 -44.21 -39.84 36.30
C ILE A 73 -44.89 -38.97 35.26
N SER A 74 -46.22 -38.85 35.29
CA SER A 74 -46.95 -38.00 34.35
C SER A 74 -46.49 -36.54 34.46
N GLN A 75 -46.30 -36.05 35.69
CA GLN A 75 -45.81 -34.70 35.96
C GLN A 75 -44.35 -34.52 35.53
N LYS A 76 -43.46 -35.47 35.86
CA LYS A 76 -42.05 -35.47 35.45
C LYS A 76 -41.89 -35.53 33.93
N TYR A 77 -42.67 -36.37 33.25
CA TYR A 77 -42.69 -36.47 31.80
C TYR A 77 -43.21 -35.18 31.15
N THR A 78 -44.25 -34.57 31.72
CA THR A 78 -44.77 -33.27 31.25
C THR A 78 -43.71 -32.18 31.41
N SER A 79 -43.01 -32.11 32.54
CA SER A 79 -41.91 -31.17 32.77
C SER A 79 -40.73 -31.42 31.83
N TYR A 80 -40.34 -32.68 31.62
CA TYR A 80 -39.32 -33.05 30.64
C TYR A 80 -39.71 -32.64 29.22
N LYS A 81 -40.95 -32.91 28.79
CA LYS A 81 -41.45 -32.53 27.47
C LYS A 81 -41.47 -31.02 27.29
N LYS A 82 -41.89 -30.25 28.31
CA LYS A 82 -41.83 -28.79 28.31
C LYS A 82 -40.39 -28.29 28.16
N ALA A 83 -39.45 -28.83 28.93
CA ALA A 83 -38.04 -28.46 28.86
C ALA A 83 -37.42 -28.80 27.49
N LYS A 84 -37.68 -30.01 26.99
CA LYS A 84 -37.24 -30.45 25.66
C LYS A 84 -37.77 -29.53 24.56
N ASN A 85 -39.07 -29.24 24.56
CA ASN A 85 -39.67 -28.34 23.57
C ASN A 85 -39.07 -26.93 23.67
N ALA A 86 -38.89 -26.41 24.89
CA ALA A 86 -38.28 -25.09 25.09
C ALA A 86 -36.83 -25.03 24.55
N VAL A 87 -36.04 -26.11 24.72
CA VAL A 87 -34.69 -26.22 24.15
C VAL A 87 -34.76 -26.27 22.62
N GLU A 88 -35.63 -27.11 22.04
CA GLU A 88 -35.80 -27.22 20.59
C GLU A 88 -36.25 -25.89 19.96
N ASP A 89 -37.18 -25.18 20.60
CA ASP A 89 -37.67 -23.88 20.13
C ASP A 89 -36.58 -22.80 20.26
N SER A 90 -35.81 -22.81 21.35
CA SER A 90 -34.66 -21.90 21.52
C SER A 90 -33.58 -22.15 20.48
N MET A 91 -33.27 -23.41 20.16
CA MET A 91 -32.32 -23.77 19.10
C MET A 91 -32.79 -23.28 17.73
N LYS A 92 -34.08 -23.44 17.40
CA LYS A 92 -34.64 -22.91 16.14
C LYS A 92 -34.53 -21.38 16.08
N ALA A 93 -34.78 -20.69 17.19
CA ALA A 93 -34.62 -19.24 17.26
C ALA A 93 -33.16 -18.83 17.05
N LEU A 94 -32.20 -19.52 17.68
CA LEU A 94 -30.76 -19.27 17.51
C LEU A 94 -30.32 -19.48 16.06
N VAL A 95 -30.76 -20.56 15.41
CA VAL A 95 -30.45 -20.81 13.99
C VAL A 95 -30.97 -19.68 13.10
N LYS A 96 -32.18 -19.16 13.37
CA LYS A 96 -32.71 -18.03 12.63
C LYS A 96 -31.86 -16.77 12.81
N ILE A 97 -31.50 -16.44 14.04
CA ILE A 97 -30.67 -15.26 14.35
C ILE A 97 -29.29 -15.38 13.70
N LEU A 98 -28.66 -16.56 13.74
CA LEU A 98 -27.38 -16.81 13.08
C LEU A 98 -27.48 -16.58 11.58
N LYS A 99 -28.53 -17.09 10.93
CA LYS A 99 -28.76 -16.86 9.50
C LYS A 99 -28.94 -15.38 9.16
N ASP A 100 -29.65 -14.64 10.01
CA ASP A 100 -29.83 -13.19 9.83
C ASP A 100 -28.47 -12.46 9.96
N PHE A 101 -27.60 -12.87 10.89
CA PHE A 101 -26.25 -12.33 11.02
C PHE A 101 -25.34 -12.70 9.84
N ASP A 102 -25.36 -13.95 9.38
CA ASP A 102 -24.61 -14.39 8.19
C ASP A 102 -25.00 -13.54 6.97
N THR A 103 -26.30 -13.33 6.75
CA THR A 103 -26.82 -12.51 5.64
C THR A 103 -26.33 -11.06 5.74
N GLN A 104 -26.30 -10.47 6.94
CA GLN A 104 -25.81 -9.10 7.14
C GLN A 104 -24.30 -8.98 6.86
N ILE A 105 -23.52 -9.97 7.30
CA ILE A 105 -22.07 -10.02 7.07
C ILE A 105 -21.78 -10.16 5.57
N GLU A 106 -22.48 -11.07 4.88
CA GLU A 106 -22.34 -11.28 3.44
C GLU A 106 -22.73 -10.01 2.65
N THR A 107 -23.89 -9.42 2.95
CA THR A 107 -24.35 -8.19 2.28
C THR A 107 -23.36 -7.03 2.48
N PHE A 108 -22.79 -6.90 3.67
CA PHE A 108 -21.77 -5.89 3.95
C PHE A 108 -20.50 -6.16 3.13
N ALA A 109 -20.02 -7.40 3.06
CA ALA A 109 -18.84 -7.78 2.29
C ALA A 109 -19.03 -7.49 0.79
N GLU A 110 -20.16 -7.90 0.21
CA GLU A 110 -20.50 -7.65 -1.20
C GLU A 110 -20.58 -6.14 -1.49
N THR A 111 -21.28 -5.38 -0.63
CA THR A 111 -21.39 -3.93 -0.79
C THR A 111 -20.02 -3.26 -0.70
N ASN A 112 -19.18 -3.69 0.25
CA ASN A 112 -17.85 -3.16 0.44
C ASN A 112 -16.94 -3.45 -0.77
N GLU A 113 -17.09 -4.60 -1.41
CA GLU A 113 -16.37 -4.93 -2.65
C GLU A 113 -16.82 -4.03 -3.81
N VAL A 114 -18.13 -3.83 -3.98
CA VAL A 114 -18.69 -2.99 -5.05
C VAL A 114 -18.23 -1.53 -4.92
N ILE A 115 -18.30 -0.96 -3.71
CA ILE A 115 -17.97 0.46 -3.51
C ILE A 115 -16.45 0.73 -3.52
N ASN A 116 -15.62 -0.24 -3.14
CA ASN A 116 -14.16 -0.15 -3.26
C ASN A 116 -13.66 -0.50 -4.67
N GLY A 117 -14.50 -1.12 -5.49
CA GLY A 117 -14.24 -1.43 -6.88
C GLY A 117 -14.43 -0.23 -7.82
N PRO A 118 -14.39 -0.46 -9.15
CA PRO A 118 -14.49 0.60 -10.15
C PRO A 118 -15.90 1.20 -10.27
N GLN A 119 -16.93 0.55 -9.71
CA GLN A 119 -18.34 0.91 -9.90
C GLN A 119 -18.68 2.32 -9.38
N LEU A 120 -18.14 2.68 -8.20
CA LEU A 120 -18.39 4.00 -7.64
C LEU A 120 -17.81 5.11 -8.52
N MET A 121 -16.59 4.91 -9.04
CA MET A 121 -15.96 5.86 -9.95
C MET A 121 -16.73 5.98 -11.27
N ALA A 122 -17.31 4.88 -11.77
CA ALA A 122 -18.18 4.91 -12.94
C ALA A 122 -19.43 5.79 -12.70
N TRP A 123 -20.08 5.66 -11.55
CA TRP A 123 -21.21 6.53 -11.18
C TRP A 123 -20.77 8.00 -11.05
N VAL A 124 -19.66 8.28 -10.37
CA VAL A 124 -19.15 9.65 -10.25
C VAL A 124 -18.90 10.26 -11.62
N GLN A 125 -18.31 9.53 -12.56
CA GLN A 125 -18.08 10.01 -13.92
C GLN A 125 -19.38 10.27 -14.70
N GLU A 126 -20.35 9.35 -14.60
CA GLU A 126 -21.65 9.47 -15.27
C GLU A 126 -22.42 10.75 -14.86
N PHE A 127 -22.34 11.13 -13.58
CA PHE A 127 -23.05 12.28 -13.01
C PHE A 127 -22.17 13.55 -12.85
N SER A 128 -20.92 13.53 -13.29
CA SER A 128 -20.03 14.71 -13.24
C SER A 128 -19.99 15.52 -14.54
N GLY A 129 -20.51 14.98 -15.65
CA GLY A 129 -20.48 15.66 -16.96
C GLY A 129 -21.51 16.79 -17.09
N THR A 130 -21.11 17.89 -17.72
CA THR A 130 -22.03 18.93 -18.20
C THR A 130 -22.73 18.45 -19.46
N LYS A 131 -23.98 18.02 -19.37
CA LYS A 131 -24.78 17.71 -20.56
C LYS A 131 -25.30 18.99 -21.19
N GLU A 132 -24.51 19.57 -22.09
CA GLU A 132 -24.89 20.78 -22.85
C GLU A 132 -26.16 20.60 -23.70
N ASP A 133 -26.55 19.36 -24.01
CA ASP A 133 -27.73 19.04 -24.82
C ASP A 133 -29.08 19.03 -24.05
N GLU A 134 -29.09 19.12 -22.71
CA GLU A 134 -30.34 19.04 -21.91
C GLU A 134 -31.12 20.37 -21.82
N ASN A 135 -30.60 21.48 -22.39
CA ASN A 135 -31.25 22.81 -22.34
C ASN A 135 -32.01 23.21 -23.61
N LYS A 136 -32.28 22.29 -24.54
CA LYS A 136 -33.08 22.63 -25.73
C LYS A 136 -34.57 22.70 -25.37
N PRO A 137 -35.25 23.82 -25.64
CA PRO A 137 -36.68 23.95 -25.37
C PRO A 137 -37.49 22.90 -26.15
N ILE A 138 -38.12 21.97 -25.42
CA ILE A 138 -38.86 20.82 -25.96
C ILE A 138 -40.05 21.31 -26.79
N PHE A 139 -40.67 22.41 -26.37
CA PHE A 139 -41.89 22.93 -26.96
C PHE A 139 -41.70 23.95 -28.10
N ASP A 140 -40.46 24.31 -28.43
CA ASP A 140 -40.18 25.28 -29.51
C ASP A 140 -40.76 24.83 -30.85
N HIS A 141 -40.77 23.52 -31.12
CA HIS A 141 -41.28 22.94 -32.37
C HIS A 141 -42.81 23.06 -32.54
N ILE A 142 -43.57 23.21 -31.45
CA ILE A 142 -45.04 23.31 -31.48
C ILE A 142 -45.56 24.73 -31.21
N LYS A 143 -44.66 25.64 -30.81
CA LYS A 143 -44.96 27.01 -30.42
C LYS A 143 -45.66 27.80 -31.53
N GLU A 144 -45.21 27.66 -32.76
CA GLU A 144 -45.81 28.32 -33.93
C GLU A 144 -47.23 27.81 -34.21
N PHE A 145 -47.44 26.49 -34.19
CA PHE A 145 -48.74 25.86 -34.39
C PHE A 145 -49.76 26.31 -33.33
N LEU A 146 -49.39 26.26 -32.05
CA LEU A 146 -50.27 26.66 -30.94
C LEU A 146 -50.58 28.16 -30.96
N THR A 147 -49.62 28.98 -31.39
CA THR A 147 -49.82 30.44 -31.55
C THR A 147 -50.85 30.70 -32.65
N ASN A 148 -50.73 30.03 -33.78
CA ASN A 148 -51.66 30.13 -34.91
C ASN A 148 -53.07 29.61 -34.56
N ALA A 149 -53.19 28.67 -33.63
CA ALA A 149 -54.45 28.14 -33.14
C ALA A 149 -55.12 29.00 -32.02
N GLY A 150 -54.50 30.13 -31.63
CA GLY A 150 -55.01 31.01 -30.57
C GLY A 150 -54.87 30.43 -29.14
N GLN A 151 -53.99 29.45 -28.94
CA GLN A 151 -53.78 28.74 -27.67
C GLN A 151 -52.59 29.29 -26.87
N SER A 152 -52.47 30.62 -26.77
CA SER A 152 -51.34 31.27 -26.08
C SER A 152 -51.22 30.92 -24.60
N SER A 153 -52.34 30.64 -23.92
CA SER A 153 -52.35 30.18 -22.52
C SER A 153 -51.73 28.78 -22.37
N MET A 154 -51.91 27.91 -23.36
CA MET A 154 -51.34 26.56 -23.37
C MET A 154 -49.81 26.62 -23.56
N ILE A 155 -49.32 27.52 -24.42
CA ILE A 155 -47.88 27.76 -24.60
C ILE A 155 -47.23 28.17 -23.27
N SER A 156 -47.83 29.14 -22.57
CA SER A 156 -47.30 29.61 -21.28
C SER A 156 -47.30 28.50 -20.23
N GLN A 157 -48.31 27.63 -20.21
CA GLN A 157 -48.34 26.47 -19.30
C GLN A 157 -47.26 25.44 -19.66
N CYS A 158 -47.02 25.20 -20.95
CA CYS A 158 -45.94 24.31 -21.41
C CYS A 158 -44.55 24.86 -21.04
N GLU A 159 -44.29 26.15 -21.28
CA GLU A 159 -43.02 26.81 -20.91
C GLU A 159 -42.79 26.81 -19.38
N GLN A 160 -43.85 27.02 -18.60
CA GLN A 160 -43.78 26.94 -17.14
C GLN A 160 -43.48 25.51 -16.68
N ALA A 161 -44.21 24.51 -17.20
CA ALA A 161 -43.99 23.11 -16.86
C ALA A 161 -42.58 22.62 -17.26
N GLU A 162 -42.06 23.10 -18.39
CA GLU A 162 -40.69 22.86 -18.83
C GLU A 162 -39.66 23.48 -17.88
N THR A 163 -39.90 24.72 -17.44
CA THR A 163 -39.03 25.39 -16.46
C THR A 163 -39.01 24.63 -15.12
N GLU A 164 -40.17 24.21 -14.63
CA GLU A 164 -40.30 23.42 -13.40
C GLU A 164 -39.63 22.04 -13.52
N LEU A 165 -39.77 21.38 -14.68
CA LEU A 165 -39.09 20.11 -14.98
C LEU A 165 -37.58 20.29 -15.01
N ASN A 166 -37.06 21.29 -15.73
CA ASN A 166 -35.63 21.57 -15.81
C ASN A 166 -35.05 21.90 -14.44
N GLN A 167 -35.77 22.69 -13.62
CA GLN A 167 -35.36 22.96 -12.24
C GLN A 167 -35.32 21.68 -11.39
N SER A 168 -36.33 20.81 -11.50
CA SER A 168 -36.38 19.52 -10.78
C SER A 168 -35.26 18.57 -11.21
N ILE A 169 -34.95 18.52 -12.50
CA ILE A 169 -33.82 17.74 -13.05
C ILE A 169 -32.50 18.27 -12.49
N GLN A 170 -32.27 19.59 -12.53
CA GLN A 170 -31.06 20.21 -11.98
C GLN A 170 -30.91 19.96 -10.47
N GLN A 171 -32.00 20.08 -9.70
CA GLN A 171 -32.00 19.77 -8.27
C GLN A 171 -31.68 18.29 -8.01
N THR A 172 -32.30 17.39 -8.77
CA THR A 172 -32.05 15.94 -8.65
C THR A 172 -30.61 15.60 -9.01
N HIS A 173 -30.08 16.18 -10.09
CA HIS A 173 -28.70 16.00 -10.51
C HIS A 173 -27.71 16.48 -9.44
N HIS A 174 -27.96 17.67 -8.87
CA HIS A 174 -27.15 18.21 -7.78
C HIS A 174 -27.21 17.33 -6.52
N LEU A 175 -28.39 16.80 -6.16
CA LEU A 175 -28.56 15.91 -5.03
C LEU A 175 -27.82 14.58 -5.24
N VAL A 176 -27.95 13.97 -6.42
CA VAL A 176 -27.24 12.73 -6.78
C VAL A 176 -25.73 12.94 -6.68
N ARG A 177 -25.23 14.03 -7.26
CA ARG A 177 -23.81 14.38 -7.17
C ARG A 177 -23.35 14.54 -5.72
N SER A 178 -24.10 15.26 -4.89
CA SER A 178 -23.79 15.44 -3.46
C SER A 178 -23.76 14.11 -2.70
N CYS A 179 -24.72 13.21 -3.00
CA CYS A 179 -24.75 11.87 -2.42
C CYS A 179 -23.54 11.02 -2.84
N LEU A 180 -23.14 11.08 -4.11
CA LEU A 180 -21.97 10.38 -4.62
C LEU A 180 -20.66 10.95 -4.05
N GLU A 181 -20.56 12.26 -3.85
CA GLU A 181 -19.44 12.91 -3.18
C GLU A 181 -19.34 12.43 -1.72
N LEU A 182 -20.44 12.39 -0.98
CA LEU A 182 -20.47 11.89 0.40
C LEU A 182 -20.10 10.40 0.47
N LEU A 183 -20.63 9.58 -0.45
CA LEU A 183 -20.29 8.16 -0.54
C LEU A 183 -18.80 7.96 -0.86
N SER A 184 -18.24 8.78 -1.75
CA SER A 184 -16.80 8.74 -2.08
C SER A 184 -15.93 9.10 -0.89
N GLN A 185 -16.32 10.11 -0.10
CA GLN A 185 -15.64 10.47 1.14
C GLN A 185 -15.71 9.33 2.17
N TYR A 186 -16.89 8.71 2.34
CA TYR A 186 -17.05 7.55 3.22
C TYR A 186 -16.14 6.40 2.80
N VAL A 187 -16.13 6.06 1.51
CA VAL A 187 -15.28 4.99 0.98
C VAL A 187 -13.80 5.31 1.22
N ALA A 188 -13.36 6.53 0.92
CA ALA A 188 -11.99 6.97 1.13
C ALA A 188 -11.53 6.81 2.60
N VAL A 189 -12.41 7.11 3.57
CA VAL A 189 -12.12 6.91 5.00
C VAL A 189 -12.18 5.43 5.39
N SER A 190 -13.19 4.69 4.91
CA SER A 190 -13.38 3.27 5.24
C SER A 190 -12.21 2.38 4.80
N GLN A 191 -11.47 2.80 3.77
CA GLN A 191 -10.27 2.13 3.28
C GLN A 191 -9.10 2.13 4.26
N TYR A 192 -9.14 2.95 5.32
CA TYR A 192 -8.16 2.94 6.41
C TYR A 192 -8.62 2.09 7.60
N TYR A 193 -9.81 1.51 7.56
CA TYR A 193 -10.34 0.72 8.66
C TYR A 193 -9.58 -0.61 8.77
N PRO A 194 -8.98 -0.93 9.95
CA PRO A 194 -8.17 -2.13 10.11
C PRO A 194 -9.00 -3.41 9.96
N GLN A 195 -8.51 -4.39 9.20
CA GLN A 195 -9.19 -5.66 9.01
C GLN A 195 -9.40 -6.40 10.34
N SER A 196 -8.43 -6.39 11.27
CA SER A 196 -8.61 -7.05 12.58
C SER A 196 -9.81 -6.50 13.35
N GLN A 197 -10.13 -5.22 13.22
CA GLN A 197 -11.26 -4.59 13.90
C GLN A 197 -12.62 -5.05 13.38
N THR A 198 -12.69 -5.53 12.14
CA THR A 198 -13.92 -6.11 11.59
C THR A 198 -14.32 -7.40 12.32
N GLU A 199 -13.34 -8.18 12.82
CA GLU A 199 -13.61 -9.39 13.61
C GLU A 199 -14.23 -9.06 14.98
N TYR A 200 -13.89 -7.90 15.54
CA TYR A 200 -14.44 -7.39 16.80
C TYR A 200 -15.79 -6.70 16.63
N HIS A 201 -16.29 -6.56 15.39
CA HIS A 201 -17.60 -5.98 15.16
C HIS A 201 -18.68 -6.79 15.89
N ARG A 202 -19.63 -6.10 16.54
CA ARG A 202 -20.64 -6.71 17.43
C ARG A 202 -21.39 -7.86 16.77
N VAL A 203 -21.76 -7.73 15.50
CA VAL A 203 -22.49 -8.77 14.75
C VAL A 203 -21.63 -10.02 14.58
N VAL A 204 -20.33 -9.88 14.27
CA VAL A 204 -19.40 -11.00 14.10
C VAL A 204 -19.15 -11.71 15.43
N MET A 205 -18.93 -10.93 16.50
CA MET A 205 -18.72 -11.45 17.85
C MET A 205 -19.96 -12.17 18.38
N PHE A 206 -21.15 -11.57 18.25
CA PHE A 206 -22.41 -12.21 18.67
C PHE A 206 -22.70 -13.47 17.86
N ARG A 207 -22.44 -13.47 16.55
CA ARG A 207 -22.53 -14.67 15.73
C ARG A 207 -21.62 -15.78 16.27
N LYS A 208 -20.35 -15.50 16.56
CA LYS A 208 -19.40 -16.46 17.15
C LYS A 208 -19.89 -17.04 18.48
N PHE A 209 -20.39 -16.17 19.36
CA PHE A 209 -20.91 -16.57 20.66
C PHE A 209 -22.16 -17.46 20.57
N LEU A 210 -23.12 -17.07 19.73
CA LEU A 210 -24.36 -17.83 19.52
C LEU A 210 -24.10 -19.17 18.83
N ALA A 211 -23.15 -19.23 17.89
CA ALA A 211 -22.73 -20.49 17.27
C ALA A 211 -22.15 -21.46 18.31
N THR A 212 -21.29 -20.95 19.21
CA THR A 212 -20.70 -21.74 20.30
C THR A 212 -21.78 -22.27 21.28
N ALA A 213 -22.78 -21.45 21.61
CA ALA A 213 -23.92 -21.87 22.43
C ALA A 213 -24.77 -22.95 21.74
N LEU A 214 -24.98 -22.82 20.42
CA LEU A 214 -25.77 -23.75 19.63
C LEU A 214 -25.10 -25.13 19.49
N GLU A 215 -23.77 -25.16 19.29
CA GLU A 215 -23.00 -26.39 19.13
C GLU A 215 -22.90 -27.19 20.43
N SER A 216 -22.58 -26.52 21.55
CA SER A 216 -22.34 -27.16 22.84
C SER A 216 -23.60 -27.75 23.48
N LYS A 217 -24.76 -27.09 23.30
CA LYS A 217 -26.04 -27.42 23.97
C LYS A 217 -25.91 -27.53 25.50
N SER A 218 -24.90 -26.89 26.08
CA SER A 218 -24.59 -26.94 27.51
C SER A 218 -25.07 -25.64 28.19
N PRO A 219 -25.77 -25.75 29.32
CA PRO A 219 -26.18 -24.57 30.09
C PRO A 219 -24.99 -23.79 30.67
N GLU A 220 -23.87 -24.46 30.93
CA GLU A 220 -22.62 -23.84 31.36
C GLU A 220 -22.05 -22.92 30.26
N VAL A 221 -22.00 -23.40 29.02
CA VAL A 221 -21.53 -22.61 27.86
C VAL A 221 -22.46 -21.44 27.58
N CYS A 222 -23.78 -21.62 27.70
CA CYS A 222 -24.73 -20.51 27.57
C CYS A 222 -24.51 -19.41 28.63
N ARG A 223 -24.16 -19.80 29.87
CA ARG A 223 -23.80 -18.84 30.93
C ARG A 223 -22.50 -18.11 30.63
N GLU A 224 -21.49 -18.82 30.12
CA GLU A 224 -20.23 -18.22 29.72
C GLU A 224 -20.42 -17.20 28.59
N VAL A 225 -21.15 -17.58 27.54
CA VAL A 225 -21.53 -16.68 26.43
C VAL A 225 -22.28 -15.45 26.93
N SER A 226 -23.23 -15.62 27.86
CA SER A 226 -23.94 -14.48 28.45
C SER A 226 -23.00 -13.55 29.22
N ASN A 227 -22.02 -14.09 29.95
CA ASN A 227 -21.03 -13.29 30.66
C ASN A 227 -20.11 -12.54 29.68
N GLN A 228 -19.66 -13.20 28.60
CA GLN A 228 -18.85 -12.56 27.55
C GLN A 228 -19.60 -11.42 26.85
N MET A 229 -20.90 -11.60 26.57
CA MET A 229 -21.74 -10.55 26.00
C MET A 229 -21.92 -9.35 26.94
N ASN A 230 -22.12 -9.61 28.24
CA ASN A 230 -22.21 -8.55 29.25
C ASN A 230 -20.88 -7.80 29.41
N ALA A 231 -19.74 -8.52 29.36
CA ALA A 231 -18.42 -7.91 29.41
C ALA A 231 -18.17 -6.97 28.21
N LEU A 232 -18.49 -7.40 26.98
CA LEU A 232 -18.37 -6.53 25.78
C LEU A 232 -19.24 -5.27 25.86
N LEU A 233 -20.39 -5.33 26.52
CA LEU A 233 -21.25 -4.16 26.73
C LEU A 233 -20.75 -3.26 27.87
N ALA A 234 -19.99 -3.82 28.82
CA ALA A 234 -19.44 -3.12 29.98
C ALA A 234 -18.05 -2.50 29.72
N ASP A 235 -17.27 -3.02 28.76
CA ASP A 235 -15.93 -2.57 28.38
C ASP A 235 -15.94 -1.23 27.60
N SER A 236 -16.49 -0.18 28.21
CA SER A 236 -16.33 1.21 27.77
C SER A 236 -15.06 1.84 28.36
N ASN A 237 -13.95 1.10 28.42
CA ASN A 237 -12.73 1.53 29.08
C ASN A 237 -12.09 2.77 28.40
N ASN A 238 -11.93 3.84 29.19
CA ASN A 238 -11.64 5.22 28.78
C ASN A 238 -10.21 5.49 28.28
N THR A 239 -9.25 4.57 28.47
CA THR A 239 -7.83 4.89 28.24
C THR A 239 -7.45 4.93 26.76
N ASP A 240 -7.83 3.91 25.98
CA ASP A 240 -7.60 3.88 24.52
C ASP A 240 -8.40 4.98 23.82
N SER A 241 -9.60 5.27 24.33
CA SER A 241 -10.45 6.37 23.86
C SER A 241 -9.74 7.74 23.97
N SER A 242 -8.96 7.97 25.02
CA SER A 242 -8.24 9.24 25.18
C SER A 242 -7.11 9.42 24.15
N GLN A 243 -6.37 8.35 23.83
CA GLN A 243 -5.30 8.39 22.82
C GLN A 243 -5.86 8.56 21.42
N ILE A 244 -6.93 7.82 21.08
CA ILE A 244 -7.64 7.95 19.81
C ILE A 244 -8.21 9.37 19.65
N THR A 245 -8.76 9.95 20.73
CA THR A 245 -9.25 11.34 20.72
C THR A 245 -8.12 12.33 20.46
N ALA A 246 -6.96 12.15 21.11
CA ALA A 246 -5.79 12.99 20.90
C ALA A 246 -5.22 12.87 19.47
N TYR A 247 -5.22 11.65 18.91
CA TYR A 247 -4.85 11.39 17.51
C TYR A 247 -5.76 12.16 16.55
N ASN A 248 -7.08 12.09 16.76
CA ASN A 248 -8.06 12.82 15.96
C ASN A 248 -7.86 14.35 16.03
N PHE A 249 -7.58 14.91 17.22
CA PHE A 249 -7.31 16.35 17.35
C PHE A 249 -6.05 16.79 16.59
N ARG A 250 -4.99 15.98 16.61
CA ARG A 250 -3.79 16.25 15.81
C ARG A 250 -4.07 16.14 14.31
N LEU A 251 -4.83 15.14 13.88
CA LEU A 251 -5.22 15.00 12.47
C LEU A 251 -6.05 16.20 11.99
N GLN A 252 -6.96 16.71 12.82
CA GLN A 252 -7.72 17.93 12.54
C GLN A 252 -6.81 19.16 12.41
N THR A 253 -5.75 19.26 13.22
CA THR A 253 -4.78 20.35 13.13
C THR A 253 -4.02 20.30 11.81
N ILE A 254 -3.50 19.13 11.42
CA ILE A 254 -2.83 18.92 10.12
C ILE A 254 -3.77 19.24 8.96
N HIS A 255 -5.03 18.79 9.02
CA HIS A 255 -6.03 19.08 8.00
C HIS A 255 -6.30 20.60 7.87
N ALA A 256 -6.42 21.31 8.99
CA ALA A 256 -6.62 22.75 8.99
C ALA A 256 -5.42 23.50 8.37
N GLU A 257 -4.19 23.10 8.69
CA GLU A 257 -2.97 23.64 8.12
C GLU A 257 -2.87 23.36 6.61
N ALA A 258 -3.15 22.13 6.19
CA ALA A 258 -3.17 21.74 4.77
C ALA A 258 -4.22 22.54 3.98
N SER A 259 -5.42 22.73 4.55
CA SER A 259 -6.48 23.53 3.95
C SER A 259 -6.09 25.00 3.82
N ALA A 260 -5.42 25.56 4.83
CA ALA A 260 -4.91 26.93 4.78
C ALA A 260 -3.82 27.10 3.71
N ASN A 261 -2.93 26.11 3.56
CA ASN A 261 -1.90 26.12 2.52
C ASN A 261 -2.50 25.98 1.12
N LEU A 262 -3.51 25.12 0.95
CA LEU A 262 -4.24 24.98 -0.31
C LEU A 262 -4.92 26.31 -0.69
N ASN A 263 -5.60 26.97 0.25
CA ASN A 263 -6.22 28.26 -0.01
C ASN A 263 -5.20 29.32 -0.45
N LYS A 264 -4.04 29.40 0.20
CA LYS A 264 -2.95 30.29 -0.23
C LYS A 264 -2.43 29.96 -1.63
N ALA A 265 -2.31 28.67 -1.97
CA ALA A 265 -1.88 28.24 -3.30
C ALA A 265 -2.92 28.62 -4.37
N VAL A 266 -4.21 28.48 -4.07
CA VAL A 266 -5.30 28.91 -4.95
C VAL A 266 -5.31 30.44 -5.12
N GLU A 267 -5.12 31.21 -4.06
CA GLU A 267 -4.98 32.68 -4.12
C GLU A 267 -3.78 33.09 -4.99
N ARG A 268 -2.63 32.41 -4.84
CA ARG A 268 -1.45 32.63 -5.68
C ARG A 268 -1.74 32.32 -7.15
N LEU A 269 -2.37 31.17 -7.45
CA LEU A 269 -2.78 30.80 -8.80
C LEU A 269 -3.71 31.85 -9.42
N GLN A 270 -4.68 32.37 -8.65
CA GLN A 270 -5.56 33.44 -9.11
C GLN A 270 -4.80 34.75 -9.39
N ALA A 271 -3.86 35.11 -8.53
CA ALA A 271 -3.01 36.30 -8.71
C ALA A 271 -2.10 36.19 -9.94
N GLU A 272 -1.68 34.98 -10.30
CA GLU A 272 -0.85 34.67 -11.47
C GLU A 272 -1.67 34.57 -12.78
N GLY A 273 -2.98 34.83 -12.74
CA GLY A 273 -3.87 34.86 -13.92
C GLY A 273 -4.82 33.66 -14.03
N GLY A 274 -4.92 32.84 -12.99
CA GLY A 274 -5.83 31.70 -12.93
C GLY A 274 -5.38 30.50 -13.76
N PRO A 275 -6.25 29.50 -13.97
CA PRO A 275 -5.91 28.28 -14.72
C PRO A 275 -5.53 28.55 -16.18
N ASP A 276 -6.02 29.64 -16.77
CA ASP A 276 -5.75 30.01 -18.16
C ASP A 276 -4.37 30.67 -18.35
N ALA A 277 -3.72 31.12 -17.26
CA ALA A 277 -2.40 31.76 -17.33
C ALA A 277 -1.34 30.85 -17.96
N LEU A 278 -1.40 29.55 -17.67
CA LEU A 278 -0.48 28.56 -18.24
C LEU A 278 -0.66 28.44 -19.75
N VAL A 279 -1.91 28.44 -20.23
CA VAL A 279 -2.23 28.36 -21.66
C VAL A 279 -1.69 29.61 -22.37
N LEU A 280 -1.95 30.79 -21.82
CA LEU A 280 -1.45 32.05 -22.38
C LEU A 280 0.08 32.11 -22.40
N ALA A 281 0.75 31.61 -21.36
CA ALA A 281 2.21 31.54 -21.31
C ALA A 281 2.76 30.56 -22.36
N GLN A 282 2.11 29.41 -22.57
CA GLN A 282 2.49 28.45 -23.62
C GLN A 282 2.30 29.02 -25.02
N GLU A 283 1.20 29.73 -25.28
CA GLU A 283 0.94 30.41 -26.55
C GLU A 283 2.00 31.47 -26.84
N ALA A 284 2.29 32.35 -25.87
CA ALA A 284 3.32 33.37 -25.99
C ALA A 284 4.72 32.77 -26.23
N TYR A 285 5.03 31.65 -25.56
CA TYR A 285 6.27 30.91 -25.77
C TYR A 285 6.36 30.31 -27.18
N MET A 286 5.30 29.67 -27.68
CA MET A 286 5.25 29.12 -29.04
C MET A 286 5.39 30.22 -30.09
N GLU A 287 4.71 31.36 -29.89
CA GLU A 287 4.82 32.53 -30.77
C GLU A 287 6.25 33.09 -30.79
N ALA A 288 6.88 33.25 -29.63
CA ALA A 288 8.27 33.72 -29.53
C ALA A 288 9.23 32.78 -30.28
N LYS A 289 9.06 31.46 -30.12
CA LYS A 289 9.88 30.45 -30.80
C LYS A 289 9.69 30.50 -32.32
N ALA A 290 8.45 30.64 -32.79
CA ALA A 290 8.14 30.79 -34.21
C ALA A 290 8.74 32.09 -34.79
N ASN A 291 8.66 33.19 -34.04
CA ASN A 291 9.24 34.48 -34.44
C ASN A 291 10.76 34.42 -34.55
N ILE A 292 11.45 33.80 -33.58
CA ILE A 292 12.90 33.56 -33.65
C ILE A 292 13.25 32.70 -34.87
N SER A 293 12.53 31.60 -35.09
CA SER A 293 12.77 30.72 -36.23
C SER A 293 12.53 31.42 -37.58
N ASN A 294 11.52 32.29 -37.67
CA ASN A 294 11.26 33.08 -38.87
C ASN A 294 12.37 34.10 -39.12
N TRP A 295 12.79 34.83 -38.08
CA TRP A 295 13.88 35.81 -38.16
C TRP A 295 15.19 35.18 -38.63
N VAL A 296 15.57 34.02 -38.09
CA VAL A 296 16.78 33.27 -38.50
C VAL A 296 16.74 32.89 -39.99
N ARG A 297 15.55 32.62 -40.54
CA ARG A 297 15.38 32.23 -41.95
C ARG A 297 15.35 33.43 -42.91
N THR A 298 14.90 34.59 -42.46
CA THR A 298 14.67 35.76 -43.33
C THR A 298 15.85 36.73 -43.37
N GLU A 299 16.59 36.88 -42.26
CA GLU A 299 17.63 37.91 -42.13
C GLU A 299 19.05 37.32 -42.29
N ASP A 300 19.85 37.95 -43.14
CA ASP A 300 21.24 37.54 -43.35
C ASP A 300 22.09 37.78 -42.09
N GLY A 301 22.83 36.75 -41.66
CA GLY A 301 23.66 36.80 -40.45
C GLY A 301 22.90 36.59 -39.13
N ALA A 302 21.57 36.47 -39.16
CA ALA A 302 20.75 36.22 -37.97
C ALA A 302 21.12 34.93 -37.23
N ALA A 303 21.48 33.87 -37.94
CA ALA A 303 21.93 32.61 -37.34
C ALA A 303 23.19 32.79 -36.45
N ALA A 304 24.17 33.55 -36.93
CA ALA A 304 25.40 33.84 -36.16
C ALA A 304 25.13 34.78 -34.98
N ALA A 305 24.25 35.77 -35.18
CA ALA A 305 23.81 36.66 -34.09
C ALA A 305 23.06 35.89 -32.99
N LEU A 306 22.16 34.97 -33.36
CA LEU A 306 21.47 34.09 -32.42
C LEU A 306 22.47 33.23 -31.65
N GLU A 307 23.42 32.62 -32.34
CA GLU A 307 24.46 31.79 -31.71
C GLU A 307 25.28 32.60 -30.69
N CYS A 308 25.68 33.83 -31.01
CA CYS A 308 26.36 34.72 -30.06
C CYS A 308 25.51 35.04 -28.82
N VAL A 309 24.22 35.34 -29.01
CA VAL A 309 23.28 35.60 -27.90
C VAL A 309 23.13 34.36 -27.03
N VAL A 310 22.91 33.19 -27.64
CA VAL A 310 22.77 31.92 -26.92
C VAL A 310 24.05 31.57 -26.16
N ILE A 311 25.24 31.73 -26.75
CA ILE A 311 26.52 31.56 -26.04
C ILE A 311 26.58 32.47 -24.80
N GLY A 312 26.23 33.75 -24.94
CA GLY A 312 26.20 34.70 -23.83
C GLY A 312 25.24 34.29 -22.70
N MET A 313 24.04 33.82 -23.06
CA MET A 313 23.05 33.32 -22.10
C MET A 313 23.51 32.02 -21.42
N LEU A 314 24.09 31.08 -22.16
CA LEU A 314 24.64 29.82 -21.62
C LEU A 314 25.81 30.08 -20.67
N CYS A 315 26.69 31.05 -20.96
CA CYS A 315 27.73 31.48 -20.04
C CYS A 315 27.17 31.98 -18.71
N ASN A 316 26.10 32.80 -18.77
CA ASN A 316 25.42 33.29 -17.57
C ASN A 316 24.76 32.15 -16.78
N LEU A 317 24.04 31.26 -17.46
CA LEU A 317 23.43 30.09 -16.84
C LEU A 317 24.45 29.18 -16.18
N ASN A 318 25.57 28.88 -16.86
CA ASN A 318 26.63 28.06 -16.30
C ASN A 318 27.23 28.68 -15.02
N ARG A 319 27.39 30.01 -14.99
CA ARG A 319 27.83 30.71 -13.77
C ARG A 319 26.79 30.57 -12.64
N ARG A 320 25.50 30.74 -12.93
CA ARG A 320 24.42 30.57 -11.95
C ARG A 320 24.38 29.14 -11.41
N TYR A 321 24.58 28.18 -12.30
CA TYR A 321 24.67 26.76 -11.95
C TYR A 321 25.81 26.47 -10.99
N LEU A 322 27.03 26.89 -11.31
CA LEU A 322 28.19 26.73 -10.42
C LEU A 322 27.96 27.36 -9.05
N MET A 323 27.32 28.54 -8.99
CA MET A 323 26.97 29.17 -7.71
C MET A 323 25.98 28.32 -6.90
N LEU A 324 24.96 27.76 -7.55
CA LEU A 324 23.94 26.92 -6.91
C LEU A 324 24.53 25.57 -6.46
N GLU A 325 25.36 24.95 -7.30
CA GLU A 325 26.07 23.70 -7.01
C GLU A 325 27.06 23.86 -5.85
N ASN A 326 27.83 24.94 -5.83
CA ASN A 326 28.71 25.27 -4.69
C ASN A 326 27.93 25.52 -3.40
N GLY A 327 26.78 26.19 -3.50
CA GLY A 327 25.86 26.37 -2.38
C GLY A 327 25.33 25.03 -1.85
N ALA A 328 24.93 24.13 -2.75
CA ALA A 328 24.47 22.79 -2.40
C ALA A 328 25.59 21.94 -1.77
N GLN A 329 26.80 22.00 -2.33
CA GLN A 329 27.97 21.31 -1.77
C GLN A 329 28.32 21.83 -0.37
N SER A 330 28.21 23.14 -0.15
CA SER A 330 28.46 23.78 1.15
C SER A 330 27.37 23.45 2.18
N ALA A 331 26.12 23.26 1.75
CA ALA A 331 25.00 22.93 2.63
C ALA A 331 25.08 21.49 3.17
N GLY A 332 25.67 20.55 2.42
CA GLY A 332 25.86 19.17 2.84
C GLY A 332 24.55 18.50 3.26
N ASP A 333 24.50 17.97 4.49
CA ASP A 333 23.32 17.29 5.03
C ASP A 333 22.10 18.21 5.21
N CYS A 334 22.30 19.53 5.30
CA CYS A 334 21.23 20.52 5.40
C CYS A 334 20.56 20.80 4.04
N LEU A 335 21.07 20.27 2.93
CA LEU A 335 20.53 20.48 1.60
C LEU A 335 19.05 20.05 1.48
N VAL A 336 18.64 19.02 2.22
CA VAL A 336 17.25 18.54 2.26
C VAL A 336 16.25 19.63 2.66
N ASP A 337 16.67 20.55 3.53
CA ASP A 337 15.84 21.63 4.07
C ASP A 337 16.15 22.99 3.39
N LEU A 338 17.00 23.02 2.35
CA LEU A 338 17.38 24.24 1.64
C LEU A 338 16.26 24.70 0.69
N THR A 339 15.74 25.89 0.94
CA THR A 339 14.72 26.54 0.11
C THR A 339 15.20 27.87 -0.45
N SER A 340 14.67 28.23 -1.62
CA SER A 340 14.91 29.52 -2.26
C SER A 340 14.24 30.65 -1.47
N ARG A 341 14.54 31.91 -1.85
CA ARG A 341 13.89 33.08 -1.25
C ARG A 341 12.36 33.05 -1.40
N GLU A 342 11.87 32.40 -2.46
CA GLU A 342 10.45 32.28 -2.78
C GLU A 342 9.81 31.05 -2.12
N GLY A 343 10.59 30.25 -1.39
CA GLY A 343 10.13 29.08 -0.65
C GLY A 343 10.17 27.77 -1.44
N GLU A 344 10.59 27.81 -2.71
CA GLU A 344 10.75 26.63 -3.56
C GLU A 344 11.93 25.78 -3.11
N TRP A 345 11.89 24.47 -3.33
CA TRP A 345 12.98 23.59 -2.95
C TRP A 345 14.17 23.75 -3.90
N PHE A 346 15.41 23.57 -3.42
CA PHE A 346 16.60 23.79 -4.25
C PHE A 346 16.60 22.97 -5.56
N LEU A 347 15.96 21.79 -5.56
CA LEU A 347 15.87 20.92 -6.73
C LEU A 347 15.03 21.56 -7.85
N ASP A 348 13.98 22.30 -7.49
CA ASP A 348 13.12 22.99 -8.46
C ASP A 348 13.90 24.11 -9.15
N ASP A 349 14.72 24.86 -8.40
CA ASP A 349 15.64 25.87 -8.94
C ASP A 349 16.67 25.24 -9.90
N MET A 350 17.29 24.12 -9.50
CA MET A 350 18.22 23.38 -10.37
C MET A 350 17.54 22.88 -11.63
N SER A 351 16.32 22.35 -11.53
CA SER A 351 15.54 21.87 -12.67
C SER A 351 15.16 23.00 -13.63
N ALA A 352 14.74 24.15 -13.10
CA ALA A 352 14.36 25.33 -13.89
C ALA A 352 15.55 25.90 -14.68
N LEU A 353 16.74 25.99 -14.08
CA LEU A 353 17.95 26.40 -14.79
C LEU A 353 18.37 25.39 -15.87
N SER A 354 18.10 24.11 -15.63
CA SER A 354 18.44 23.01 -16.55
C SER A 354 17.60 23.10 -17.81
N MET A 355 16.30 23.30 -17.60
CA MET A 355 15.32 23.40 -18.67
C MET A 355 15.61 24.62 -19.56
N GLN A 356 15.98 25.76 -18.97
CA GLN A 356 16.43 26.95 -19.72
C GLN A 356 17.64 26.63 -20.60
N SER A 357 18.60 25.85 -20.08
CA SER A 357 19.80 25.49 -20.82
C SER A 357 19.47 24.59 -22.02
N VAL A 358 18.62 23.57 -21.83
CA VAL A 358 18.16 22.69 -22.91
C VAL A 358 17.36 23.48 -23.96
N GLU A 359 16.50 24.39 -23.52
CA GLU A 359 15.67 25.19 -24.41
C GLU A 359 16.51 26.12 -25.29
N LEU A 360 17.50 26.82 -24.71
CA LEU A 360 18.43 27.67 -25.47
C LEU A 360 19.21 26.87 -26.51
N LEU A 361 19.65 25.66 -26.17
CA LEU A 361 20.33 24.77 -27.12
C LEU A 361 19.40 24.31 -28.24
N SER A 362 18.09 24.18 -27.98
CA SER A 362 17.10 23.81 -29.00
C SER A 362 16.94 24.84 -30.11
N LEU A 363 17.33 26.11 -29.86
CA LEU A 363 17.27 27.20 -30.83
C LEU A 363 18.40 27.14 -31.86
N LEU A 364 19.46 26.36 -31.60
CA LEU A 364 20.65 26.31 -32.46
C LEU A 364 20.62 25.10 -33.41
N PRO A 365 21.13 25.26 -34.65
CA PRO A 365 21.33 24.14 -35.56
C PRO A 365 22.58 23.35 -35.13
N LEU A 366 22.41 22.41 -34.19
CA LEU A 366 23.51 21.64 -33.58
C LEU A 366 23.84 20.35 -34.36
N GLN A 367 22.95 19.89 -35.25
CA GLN A 367 23.06 18.64 -36.02
C GLN A 367 23.98 18.73 -37.25
N SER A 368 24.36 19.95 -37.66
CA SER A 368 25.18 20.24 -38.84
C SER A 368 26.68 20.33 -38.54
N ALA A 369 27.12 19.96 -37.33
CA ALA A 369 28.54 19.85 -37.00
C ALA A 369 29.22 18.83 -37.93
N SER A 370 30.41 19.15 -38.45
CA SER A 370 31.14 18.27 -39.37
C SER A 370 31.40 16.89 -38.75
N ALA A 371 31.54 15.86 -39.59
CA ALA A 371 31.87 14.49 -39.16
C ALA A 371 33.19 14.39 -38.34
N GLU A 372 33.97 15.47 -38.25
CA GLU A 372 35.25 15.55 -37.55
C GLU A 372 35.15 16.11 -36.12
N ASP A 373 34.08 16.82 -35.73
CA ASP A 373 33.91 17.35 -34.36
C ASP A 373 32.76 16.66 -33.61
N THR A 374 33.07 15.50 -33.02
CA THR A 374 32.14 14.74 -32.17
C THR A 374 31.98 15.34 -30.77
N THR A 375 32.78 16.34 -30.38
CA THR A 375 32.82 16.82 -28.99
C THR A 375 31.61 17.67 -28.61
N LEU A 376 31.14 18.53 -29.53
CA LEU A 376 29.98 19.38 -29.29
C LEU A 376 28.66 18.59 -29.18
N PRO A 377 28.32 17.66 -30.11
CA PRO A 377 27.10 16.85 -30.00
C PRO A 377 27.04 16.03 -28.69
N ILE A 378 28.15 15.44 -28.27
CA ILE A 378 28.25 14.68 -27.02
C ILE A 378 28.00 15.59 -25.80
N ALA A 379 28.60 16.78 -25.78
CA ALA A 379 28.41 17.72 -24.68
C ALA A 379 26.94 18.21 -24.58
N VAL A 380 26.29 18.45 -25.73
CA VAL A 380 24.86 18.81 -25.79
C VAL A 380 24.00 17.67 -25.25
N GLU A 381 24.30 16.43 -25.63
CA GLU A 381 23.57 15.26 -25.15
C GLU A 381 23.82 15.01 -23.65
N CYS A 382 25.01 15.33 -23.15
CA CYS A 382 25.30 15.33 -21.72
C CYS A 382 24.42 16.34 -20.96
N VAL A 383 24.22 17.56 -21.48
CA VAL A 383 23.31 18.56 -20.88
C VAL A 383 21.86 18.04 -20.86
N ARG A 384 21.41 17.40 -21.94
CA ARG A 384 20.05 16.83 -22.02
C ARG A 384 19.84 15.68 -21.04
N ASN A 385 20.77 14.74 -20.96
CA ASN A 385 20.68 13.63 -20.01
C ASN A 385 20.76 14.10 -18.56
N ALA A 386 21.57 15.12 -18.27
CA ALA A 386 21.62 15.72 -16.95
C ALA A 386 20.28 16.41 -16.60
N ASN A 387 19.65 17.11 -17.55
CA ASN A 387 18.30 17.66 -17.37
C ASN A 387 17.25 16.59 -17.09
N LEU A 388 17.29 15.50 -17.87
CA LEU A 388 16.38 14.39 -17.71
C LEU A 388 16.57 13.67 -16.36
N LEU A 389 17.79 13.64 -15.82
CA LEU A 389 18.06 13.09 -14.48
C LEU A 389 17.46 13.95 -13.37
N LEU A 390 17.57 15.28 -13.46
CA LEU A 390 16.88 16.19 -12.54
C LEU A 390 15.36 16.03 -12.63
N ALA A 391 14.82 15.90 -13.83
CA ALA A 391 13.39 15.66 -14.04
C ALA A 391 12.93 14.34 -13.38
N ASP A 392 13.71 13.25 -13.50
CA ASP A 392 13.41 11.99 -12.83
C ASP A 392 13.47 12.09 -11.29
N LEU A 393 14.38 12.90 -10.74
CA LEU A 393 14.45 13.17 -9.30
C LEU A 393 13.23 13.97 -8.81
N VAL A 394 12.77 14.96 -9.58
CA VAL A 394 11.52 15.70 -9.29
C VAL A 394 10.33 14.74 -9.36
N GLN A 395 10.26 13.93 -10.42
CA GLN A 395 9.18 12.97 -10.64
C GLN A 395 9.16 11.88 -9.56
N LEU A 396 10.33 11.45 -9.07
CA LEU A 396 10.45 10.51 -7.95
C LEU A 396 9.78 11.08 -6.70
N ASN A 397 10.04 12.34 -6.34
CA ASN A 397 9.42 12.98 -5.17
C ASN A 397 7.91 13.15 -5.36
N TYR A 398 7.49 13.57 -6.56
CA TYR A 398 6.09 13.77 -6.90
C TYR A 398 5.30 12.46 -6.89
N ASN A 399 5.79 11.41 -7.56
CA ASN A 399 5.14 10.10 -7.58
C ASN A 399 5.13 9.45 -6.20
N PHE A 400 6.18 9.67 -5.41
CA PHE A 400 6.20 9.20 -4.04
C PHE A 400 5.05 9.83 -3.22
N SER A 401 4.95 11.17 -3.20
CA SER A 401 3.96 11.87 -2.38
C SER A 401 2.51 11.65 -2.86
N THR A 402 2.30 11.50 -4.17
CA THR A 402 0.96 11.41 -4.76
C THR A 402 0.44 9.99 -4.97
N ILE A 403 1.32 8.99 -5.09
CA ILE A 403 0.94 7.61 -5.41
C ILE A 403 1.41 6.65 -4.32
N ILE A 404 2.71 6.58 -4.06
CA ILE A 404 3.29 5.53 -3.21
C ILE A 404 2.94 5.74 -1.74
N LEU A 405 3.10 6.96 -1.21
CA LEU A 405 2.84 7.27 0.19
C LEU A 405 1.36 7.08 0.57
N PRO A 406 0.37 7.60 -0.19
CA PRO A 406 -1.04 7.36 0.11
C PRO A 406 -1.39 5.87 0.11
N GLU A 407 -0.90 5.10 -0.86
CA GLU A 407 -1.17 3.66 -0.93
C GLU A 407 -0.49 2.91 0.22
N ALA A 408 0.74 3.28 0.61
CA ALA A 408 1.43 2.70 1.76
C ALA A 408 0.69 2.98 3.08
N LEU A 409 0.24 4.23 3.29
CA LEU A 409 -0.55 4.59 4.47
C LEU A 409 -1.84 3.76 4.51
N LYS A 410 -2.60 3.73 3.41
CA LYS A 410 -3.85 2.97 3.29
C LYS A 410 -3.64 1.49 3.59
N LYS A 411 -2.69 0.83 2.93
CA LYS A 411 -2.42 -0.61 3.09
C LYS A 411 -1.93 -1.00 4.48
N VAL A 412 -1.14 -0.14 5.13
CA VAL A 412 -0.67 -0.41 6.49
C VAL A 412 -1.76 -0.14 7.54
N HIS A 413 -2.55 0.92 7.40
CA HIS A 413 -3.66 1.22 8.34
C HIS A 413 -4.80 0.20 8.22
N SER A 414 -5.14 -0.22 7.00
CA SER A 414 -6.12 -1.28 6.78
C SER A 414 -5.65 -2.69 7.17
N GLU A 415 -4.38 -2.85 7.54
CA GLU A 415 -3.78 -4.14 7.87
C GLU A 415 -3.82 -5.15 6.71
N ASP A 416 -3.55 -4.70 5.47
CA ASP A 416 -3.47 -5.60 4.31
C ASP A 416 -2.42 -6.71 4.57
N PRO A 417 -2.83 -8.00 4.60
CA PRO A 417 -1.94 -9.08 5.02
C PRO A 417 -0.68 -9.20 4.17
N SER A 418 -0.82 -8.93 2.85
CA SER A 418 0.30 -9.02 1.92
C SER A 418 1.30 -7.87 2.09
N ALA A 419 0.82 -6.67 2.43
CA ALA A 419 1.67 -5.53 2.71
C ALA A 419 2.45 -5.70 4.02
N LEU A 420 1.78 -6.14 5.09
CA LEU A 420 2.44 -6.37 6.38
C LEU A 420 3.48 -7.49 6.32
N LEU A 421 3.18 -8.57 5.59
CA LEU A 421 4.14 -9.65 5.34
C LEU A 421 5.36 -9.14 4.57
N MET A 422 5.15 -8.38 3.49
CA MET A 422 6.26 -7.79 2.72
C MET A 422 7.14 -6.88 3.57
N ILE A 423 6.55 -6.04 4.44
CA ILE A 423 7.32 -5.19 5.37
C ILE A 423 8.18 -6.06 6.31
N THR A 424 7.65 -7.18 6.77
CA THR A 424 8.36 -8.11 7.65
C THR A 424 9.51 -8.81 6.90
N GLU A 425 9.30 -9.23 5.66
CA GLU A 425 10.31 -9.83 4.81
C GLU A 425 11.43 -8.83 4.46
N LEU A 426 11.09 -7.57 4.15
CA LEU A 426 12.05 -6.50 3.93
C LEU A 426 12.93 -6.28 5.18
N ASN A 427 12.31 -6.20 6.36
CA ASN A 427 13.06 -6.09 7.61
C ASN A 427 13.96 -7.30 7.84
N THR A 428 13.52 -8.50 7.45
CA THR A 428 14.35 -9.72 7.53
C THR A 428 15.56 -9.64 6.60
N VAL A 429 15.40 -9.13 5.36
CA VAL A 429 16.52 -8.88 4.43
C VAL A 429 17.55 -7.92 5.05
N ILE A 430 17.08 -6.87 5.72
CA ILE A 430 17.93 -5.87 6.40
C ILE A 430 18.66 -6.50 7.59
N MET A 431 17.95 -7.19 8.48
CA MET A 431 18.52 -7.80 9.69
C MET A 431 19.51 -8.94 9.40
N ASN A 432 19.39 -9.59 8.23
CA ASN A 432 20.33 -10.60 7.77
C ASN A 432 21.63 -10.02 7.19
N THR A 433 21.79 -8.70 7.18
CA THR A 433 23.07 -8.06 6.83
C THR A 433 24.01 -8.10 8.03
N PRO A 434 25.28 -8.54 7.88
CA PRO A 434 26.18 -8.75 9.02
C PRO A 434 26.45 -7.52 9.89
N VAL A 435 26.25 -6.32 9.32
CA VAL A 435 26.38 -5.03 9.99
C VAL A 435 25.13 -4.18 9.74
N PRO A 436 24.76 -3.27 10.66
CA PRO A 436 23.70 -2.30 10.43
C PRO A 436 23.92 -1.49 9.14
N LEU A 437 22.84 -1.11 8.44
CA LEU A 437 22.95 -0.38 7.16
C LEU A 437 23.72 0.95 7.30
N ASN A 438 23.59 1.66 8.42
CA ASN A 438 24.35 2.88 8.69
C ASN A 438 25.87 2.62 8.76
N ASP A 439 26.27 1.50 9.36
CA ASP A 439 27.68 1.12 9.47
C ASP A 439 28.22 0.68 8.10
N LEU A 440 27.42 -0.03 7.31
CA LEU A 440 27.76 -0.37 5.93
C LEU A 440 27.94 0.88 5.07
N LEU A 441 27.04 1.86 5.19
CA LEU A 441 27.17 3.15 4.50
C LEU A 441 28.45 3.89 4.91
N ALA A 442 28.75 3.96 6.21
CA ALA A 442 29.98 4.58 6.70
C ALA A 442 31.23 3.87 6.14
N GLN A 443 31.22 2.53 6.05
CA GLN A 443 32.30 1.75 5.45
C GLN A 443 32.45 2.03 3.94
N LEU A 444 31.35 2.08 3.19
CA LEU A 444 31.36 2.43 1.76
C LEU A 444 31.85 3.86 1.53
N GLU A 445 31.46 4.82 2.37
CA GLU A 445 31.96 6.19 2.30
C GLU A 445 33.46 6.27 2.60
N MET A 446 33.94 5.53 3.60
CA MET A 446 35.37 5.41 3.85
C MET A 446 36.07 4.78 2.64
N HIS A 447 35.50 3.74 2.05
CA HIS A 447 36.04 3.12 0.85
C HIS A 447 36.18 4.10 -0.31
N LEU A 448 35.11 4.86 -0.60
CA LEU A 448 35.10 5.89 -1.63
C LEU A 448 36.19 6.95 -1.39
N ARG A 449 36.33 7.46 -0.16
CA ARG A 449 37.35 8.49 0.17
C ARG A 449 38.78 7.98 -0.07
N TYR A 450 39.09 6.74 0.30
CA TYR A 450 40.42 6.16 0.07
C TYR A 450 40.71 5.98 -1.42
N LEU A 451 39.73 5.55 -2.21
CA LEU A 451 39.87 5.44 -3.66
C LEU A 451 40.08 6.81 -4.34
N VAL A 452 39.40 7.86 -3.87
CA VAL A 452 39.63 9.24 -4.34
C VAL A 452 41.07 9.70 -4.06
N MET A 453 41.65 9.24 -2.95
CA MET A 453 43.05 9.52 -2.57
C MET A 453 44.07 8.56 -3.22
N ASP A 454 43.63 7.64 -4.09
CA ASP A 454 44.46 6.61 -4.71
C ASP A 454 45.20 5.72 -3.67
N MET A 455 44.51 5.40 -2.57
CA MET A 455 45.02 4.58 -1.46
C MET A 455 44.24 3.28 -1.30
N GLU A 456 44.91 2.25 -0.79
CA GLU A 456 44.25 0.98 -0.43
C GLU A 456 43.32 1.18 0.77
N SER A 457 42.06 0.77 0.61
CA SER A 457 41.03 1.03 1.58
C SER A 457 40.93 -0.07 2.65
N PRO A 458 40.85 0.28 3.95
CA PRO A 458 40.59 -0.69 5.01
C PRO A 458 39.16 -1.26 5.00
N ALA A 459 38.26 -0.70 4.20
CA ALA A 459 36.86 -1.08 4.08
C ALA A 459 36.53 -1.75 2.72
N ASN A 460 37.53 -2.35 2.06
CA ASN A 460 37.35 -2.99 0.75
C ASN A 460 36.29 -4.11 0.71
N GLY A 461 36.01 -4.76 1.84
CA GLY A 461 34.95 -5.77 1.97
C GLY A 461 33.52 -5.20 1.93
N ALA A 462 33.34 -3.88 2.05
CA ALA A 462 32.02 -3.26 2.12
C ALA A 462 31.19 -3.46 0.83
N GLN A 463 31.84 -3.44 -0.34
CA GLN A 463 31.15 -3.67 -1.62
C GLN A 463 30.60 -5.09 -1.75
N LEU A 464 31.29 -6.09 -1.17
CA LEU A 464 30.78 -7.46 -1.14
C LEU A 464 29.50 -7.55 -0.30
N LEU A 465 29.48 -6.91 0.86
CA LEU A 465 28.28 -6.85 1.71
C LEU A 465 27.11 -6.14 1.02
N ALA A 466 27.40 -5.06 0.29
CA ALA A 466 26.40 -4.35 -0.51
C ALA A 466 25.86 -5.23 -1.66
N ALA A 467 26.71 -6.00 -2.33
CA ALA A 467 26.30 -6.94 -3.37
C ALA A 467 25.44 -8.10 -2.84
N GLU A 468 25.77 -8.65 -1.66
CA GLU A 468 24.93 -9.66 -1.00
C GLU A 468 23.56 -9.09 -0.62
N LEU A 469 23.51 -7.87 -0.08
CA LEU A 469 22.26 -7.17 0.21
C LEU A 469 21.44 -6.93 -1.06
N ARG A 470 22.09 -6.50 -2.16
CA ARG A 470 21.47 -6.34 -3.49
C ARG A 470 20.76 -7.62 -3.91
N SER A 471 21.47 -8.74 -3.87
CA SER A 471 20.94 -10.04 -4.28
C SER A 471 19.72 -10.47 -3.46
N ARG A 472 19.77 -10.29 -2.13
CA ARG A 472 18.62 -10.60 -1.26
C ARG A 472 17.42 -9.68 -1.54
N TYR A 473 17.67 -8.40 -1.77
CA TYR A 473 16.61 -7.43 -2.08
C TYR A 473 15.98 -7.69 -3.45
N GLU A 474 16.77 -8.01 -4.47
CA GLU A 474 16.28 -8.41 -5.79
C GLU A 474 15.48 -9.72 -5.73
N ALA A 475 15.92 -10.69 -4.92
CA ALA A 475 15.18 -11.93 -4.69
C ALA A 475 13.80 -11.66 -4.06
N LEU A 476 13.71 -10.70 -3.12
CA LEU A 476 12.43 -10.26 -2.56
C LEU A 476 11.52 -9.67 -3.65
N LEU A 477 12.08 -8.83 -4.54
CA LEU A 477 11.39 -8.24 -5.69
C LEU A 477 11.01 -9.27 -6.79
N SER A 478 11.62 -10.46 -6.83
CA SER A 478 11.36 -11.50 -7.86
C SER A 478 10.66 -12.79 -7.38
N ALA A 479 10.56 -13.04 -6.06
CA ALA A 479 9.80 -14.16 -5.48
C ALA A 479 8.30 -14.26 -5.91
N SER A 480 7.97 -15.16 -6.84
CA SER A 480 6.57 -15.48 -7.13
C SER A 480 5.96 -16.37 -6.03
N THR A 481 4.80 -15.99 -5.48
CA THR A 481 4.00 -16.91 -4.65
C THR A 481 3.32 -17.94 -5.57
N PRO A 482 3.49 -19.26 -5.34
CA PRO A 482 3.01 -20.30 -6.26
C PRO A 482 1.48 -20.39 -6.39
N ASP A 483 0.70 -19.72 -5.52
CA ASP A 483 -0.76 -19.89 -5.40
C ASP A 483 -1.61 -18.65 -5.79
N SER A 484 -1.05 -17.62 -6.42
CA SER A 484 -1.81 -16.42 -6.82
C SER A 484 -1.63 -16.10 -8.31
N GLU A 485 -2.74 -16.03 -9.06
CA GLU A 485 -2.78 -15.58 -10.47
C GLU A 485 -2.47 -14.07 -10.65
N GLY A 486 -1.91 -13.39 -9.65
CA GLY A 486 -1.51 -11.98 -9.70
C GLY A 486 -0.40 -11.65 -8.70
N GLN A 487 0.25 -10.49 -8.88
CA GLN A 487 1.16 -9.96 -7.88
C GLN A 487 0.37 -9.44 -6.67
N SER A 488 0.78 -9.80 -5.45
CA SER A 488 0.12 -9.31 -4.23
C SER A 488 0.24 -7.79 -4.08
N ALA A 489 -0.71 -7.17 -3.38
CA ALA A 489 -0.74 -5.71 -3.20
C ALA A 489 0.53 -5.18 -2.51
N GLY A 490 1.00 -5.86 -1.46
CA GLY A 490 2.25 -5.52 -0.77
C GLY A 490 3.47 -5.58 -1.68
N ARG A 491 3.51 -6.53 -2.61
CA ARG A 491 4.59 -6.68 -3.57
C ARG A 491 4.53 -5.61 -4.66
N MET A 492 3.35 -5.32 -5.21
CA MET A 492 3.17 -4.22 -6.16
C MET A 492 3.59 -2.89 -5.53
N LEU A 493 3.27 -2.67 -4.25
CA LEU A 493 3.71 -1.48 -3.51
C LEU A 493 5.24 -1.41 -3.42
N LEU A 494 5.92 -2.49 -3.04
CA LEU A 494 7.39 -2.52 -2.99
C LEU A 494 8.02 -2.33 -4.38
N MET A 495 7.46 -2.95 -5.41
CA MET A 495 7.91 -2.78 -6.80
C MET A 495 7.70 -1.37 -7.31
N GLY A 496 6.55 -0.75 -7.02
CA GLY A 496 6.27 0.64 -7.33
C GLY A 496 7.27 1.57 -6.66
N PHE A 497 7.54 1.34 -5.36
CA PHE A 497 8.56 2.06 -4.61
C PHE A 497 9.93 1.91 -5.27
N ASN A 498 10.39 0.68 -5.55
CA ASN A 498 11.68 0.40 -6.19
C ASN A 498 11.79 1.01 -7.60
N GLY A 499 10.69 0.98 -8.37
CA GLY A 499 10.61 1.52 -9.73
C GLY A 499 10.95 3.01 -9.80
N LEU A 500 10.58 3.78 -8.77
CA LEU A 500 10.93 5.21 -8.70
C LEU A 500 12.44 5.43 -8.69
N PHE A 501 13.18 4.65 -7.91
CA PHE A 501 14.64 4.75 -7.82
C PHE A 501 15.34 4.16 -9.03
N ALA A 502 14.81 3.04 -9.56
CA ALA A 502 15.38 2.37 -10.72
C ALA A 502 15.42 3.28 -11.97
N ALA A 503 14.42 4.15 -12.14
CA ALA A 503 14.39 5.15 -13.22
C ALA A 503 15.58 6.13 -13.12
N VAL A 504 15.81 6.68 -11.92
CA VAL A 504 16.94 7.58 -11.62
C VAL A 504 18.29 6.88 -11.85
N GLU A 505 18.43 5.65 -11.36
CA GLU A 505 19.66 4.85 -11.52
C GLU A 505 19.97 4.53 -12.98
N LEU A 506 18.94 4.18 -13.77
CA LEU A 506 19.09 3.92 -15.20
C LEU A 506 19.60 5.17 -15.92
N ARG A 507 18.95 6.31 -15.68
CA ARG A 507 19.32 7.58 -16.30
C ARG A 507 20.70 8.08 -15.87
N ALA A 508 21.07 7.87 -14.62
CA ALA A 508 22.40 8.23 -14.13
C ALA A 508 23.50 7.40 -14.79
N ARG A 509 23.26 6.10 -15.06
CA ARG A 509 24.20 5.25 -15.82
C ARG A 509 24.36 5.74 -17.26
N GLU A 510 23.29 6.11 -17.94
CA GLU A 510 23.33 6.70 -19.29
C GLU A 510 24.11 8.03 -19.32
N LEU A 511 23.91 8.88 -18.31
CA LEU A 511 24.64 10.14 -18.16
C LEU A 511 26.14 9.93 -17.86
N ALA A 512 26.48 8.88 -17.10
CA ALA A 512 27.85 8.59 -16.72
C ALA A 512 28.76 8.30 -17.94
N ASP A 513 28.22 7.70 -18.99
CA ASP A 513 28.98 7.45 -20.22
C ASP A 513 29.30 8.75 -20.96
N HIS A 514 28.37 9.71 -20.98
CA HIS A 514 28.56 11.02 -21.60
C HIS A 514 29.54 11.90 -20.81
N ILE A 515 29.46 11.89 -19.48
CA ILE A 515 30.33 12.72 -18.63
C ILE A 515 31.77 12.19 -18.57
N ALA A 516 31.98 10.89 -18.79
CA ALA A 516 33.30 10.25 -18.80
C ALA A 516 34.13 10.60 -20.03
N VAL A 517 33.53 11.22 -21.06
CA VAL A 517 34.26 11.63 -22.28
C VAL A 517 35.38 12.62 -21.93
N PRO A 518 36.63 12.37 -22.39
CA PRO A 518 37.77 13.20 -22.02
C PRO A 518 37.62 14.66 -22.45
N THR A 519 37.69 15.57 -21.48
CA THR A 519 37.75 17.00 -21.78
C THR A 519 39.12 17.37 -22.40
N PRO A 520 39.17 18.11 -23.52
CA PRO A 520 40.41 18.57 -24.14
C PRO A 520 41.36 19.26 -23.14
N PRO A 521 42.68 19.01 -23.18
CA PRO A 521 43.62 19.53 -22.18
C PRO A 521 43.60 21.05 -22.03
N ALA A 522 43.46 21.79 -23.13
CA ALA A 522 43.39 23.26 -23.11
C ALA A 522 42.16 23.77 -22.35
N TRP A 523 41.05 23.02 -22.35
CA TRP A 523 39.81 23.41 -21.70
C TRP A 523 39.83 23.16 -20.19
N ARG A 524 40.64 22.21 -19.72
CA ARG A 524 40.76 21.90 -18.27
C ARG A 524 41.33 23.05 -17.46
N LYS A 525 41.98 24.02 -18.10
CA LYS A 525 42.50 25.24 -17.47
C LYS A 525 41.42 26.32 -17.26
N ILE A 526 40.23 26.15 -17.85
CA ILE A 526 39.12 27.07 -17.66
C ILE A 526 38.51 26.81 -16.29
N ASP A 527 38.46 27.84 -15.44
CA ASP A 527 38.04 27.74 -14.03
C ASP A 527 36.70 26.97 -13.88
N HIS A 528 35.69 27.33 -14.67
CA HIS A 528 34.37 26.70 -14.66
C HIS A 528 34.42 25.19 -14.98
N ILE A 529 35.31 24.78 -15.88
CA ILE A 529 35.48 23.36 -16.24
C ILE A 529 36.25 22.64 -15.13
N ASN A 530 37.33 23.24 -14.64
CA ASN A 530 38.17 22.65 -13.61
C ASN A 530 37.38 22.41 -12.32
N GLU A 531 36.67 23.42 -11.84
CA GLU A 531 35.85 23.35 -10.62
C GLU A 531 34.73 22.31 -10.77
N ALA A 532 34.00 22.33 -11.89
CA ALA A 532 32.96 21.35 -12.17
C ALA A 532 33.50 19.91 -12.30
N MET A 533 34.71 19.74 -12.86
CA MET A 533 35.37 18.45 -12.94
C MET A 533 35.76 17.89 -11.57
N HIS A 534 36.21 18.76 -10.64
CA HIS A 534 36.50 18.35 -9.26
C HIS A 534 35.23 17.91 -8.52
N MET A 535 34.14 18.65 -8.68
CA MET A 535 32.83 18.32 -8.09
C MET A 535 32.26 16.98 -8.62
N SER A 536 32.34 16.75 -9.93
CA SER A 536 31.78 15.56 -10.59
C SER A 536 32.76 14.38 -10.70
N ALA A 537 33.89 14.40 -9.99
CA ALA A 537 34.98 13.44 -10.16
C ALA A 537 34.55 11.97 -9.93
N ALA A 538 33.66 11.74 -8.96
CA ALA A 538 33.21 10.39 -8.61
C ALA A 538 32.36 9.74 -9.72
N LEU A 539 31.56 10.52 -10.45
CA LEU A 539 30.73 10.01 -11.55
C LEU A 539 31.56 9.69 -12.81
N GLN A 540 32.65 10.43 -13.02
CA GLN A 540 33.56 10.26 -14.16
C GLN A 540 34.39 8.97 -14.09
N SER A 541 34.73 8.51 -12.88
CA SER A 541 35.52 7.30 -12.68
C SER A 541 34.63 6.06 -12.55
N PRO A 542 34.82 5.00 -13.35
CA PRO A 542 34.03 3.77 -13.24
C PRO A 542 34.19 3.08 -11.88
N VAL A 543 35.36 3.18 -11.27
CA VAL A 543 35.65 2.58 -9.97
C VAL A 543 34.95 3.34 -8.85
N LEU A 544 34.98 4.68 -8.87
CA LEU A 544 34.29 5.49 -7.85
C LEU A 544 32.78 5.39 -7.99
N ARG A 545 32.29 5.34 -9.24
CA ARG A 545 30.88 5.20 -9.56
C ARG A 545 30.29 3.88 -9.07
N SER A 546 30.99 2.75 -9.18
CA SER A 546 30.47 1.48 -8.67
C SER A 546 30.24 1.53 -7.15
N VAL A 547 31.12 2.20 -6.41
CA VAL A 547 30.94 2.42 -4.96
C VAL A 547 29.76 3.35 -4.68
N LEU A 548 29.57 4.40 -5.49
CA LEU A 548 28.39 5.27 -5.37
C LEU A 548 27.07 4.51 -5.63
N GLU A 549 27.04 3.62 -6.62
CA GLU A 549 25.89 2.76 -6.91
C GLU A 549 25.57 1.82 -5.74
N ASP A 550 26.60 1.28 -5.07
CA ASP A 550 26.43 0.50 -3.84
C ASP A 550 25.90 1.35 -2.67
N ILE A 551 26.39 2.59 -2.51
CA ILE A 551 25.88 3.53 -1.48
C ILE A 551 24.39 3.81 -1.72
N PHE A 552 24.00 4.15 -2.95
CA PHE A 552 22.60 4.50 -3.25
C PHE A 552 21.66 3.31 -3.20
N LEU A 553 22.12 2.09 -3.49
CA LEU A 553 21.36 0.88 -3.21
C LEU A 553 21.03 0.77 -1.72
N VAL A 554 22.05 0.90 -0.85
CA VAL A 554 21.85 0.75 0.60
C VAL A 554 20.94 1.87 1.12
N ARG A 555 21.14 3.11 0.66
CA ARG A 555 20.26 4.25 0.98
C ARG A 555 18.82 4.01 0.54
N ARG A 556 18.60 3.51 -0.68
CA ARG A 556 17.27 3.18 -1.20
C ARG A 556 16.54 2.21 -0.27
N ILE A 557 17.19 1.10 0.10
CA ILE A 557 16.61 0.08 1.00
C ILE A 557 16.31 0.70 2.37
N GLN A 558 17.22 1.53 2.89
CA GLN A 558 17.03 2.25 4.15
C GLN A 558 15.83 3.21 4.08
N THR A 559 15.70 3.99 3.01
CA THR A 559 14.59 4.93 2.81
C THR A 559 13.24 4.20 2.75
N VAL A 560 13.16 3.09 2.00
CA VAL A 560 11.95 2.26 1.92
C VAL A 560 11.54 1.77 3.32
N ALA A 561 12.50 1.23 4.08
CA ALA A 561 12.25 0.72 5.42
C ALA A 561 11.86 1.84 6.42
N GLU A 562 12.48 3.02 6.33
CA GLU A 562 12.16 4.19 7.15
C GLU A 562 10.71 4.63 6.91
N VAL A 563 10.28 4.75 5.64
CA VAL A 563 8.90 5.12 5.30
C VAL A 563 7.90 4.09 5.83
N PHE A 564 8.13 2.79 5.62
CA PHE A 564 7.22 1.77 6.15
C PHE A 564 7.17 1.77 7.68
N ALA A 565 8.30 2.00 8.36
CA ALA A 565 8.32 2.13 9.81
C ALA A 565 7.48 3.34 10.28
N MET A 566 7.54 4.47 9.57
CA MET A 566 6.69 5.63 9.86
C MET A 566 5.21 5.32 9.66
N CYS A 567 4.83 4.64 8.57
CA CYS A 567 3.45 4.21 8.33
C CYS A 567 2.95 3.25 9.43
N VAL A 568 3.76 2.28 9.85
CA VAL A 568 3.42 1.34 10.93
C VAL A 568 3.24 2.05 12.26
N ASN A 569 4.09 3.04 12.57
CA ASN A 569 3.97 3.84 13.79
C ASN A 569 2.67 4.66 13.81
N MET A 570 2.28 5.25 12.67
CA MET A 570 0.98 5.94 12.55
C MET A 570 -0.19 4.98 12.69
N ALA A 571 -0.15 3.81 12.06
CA ALA A 571 -1.22 2.82 12.17
C ALA A 571 -1.38 2.29 13.61
N ARG A 572 -0.28 2.11 14.35
CA ARG A 572 -0.31 1.76 15.77
C ARG A 572 -0.94 2.88 16.61
N ALA A 573 -0.53 4.13 16.38
CA ALA A 573 -1.09 5.29 17.07
C ALA A 573 -2.59 5.48 16.76
N PHE A 574 -3.00 5.22 15.52
CA PHE A 574 -4.40 5.22 15.09
C PHE A 574 -5.24 4.20 15.86
N ASN A 575 -4.68 3.00 16.10
CA ASN A 575 -5.30 1.95 16.91
C ASN A 575 -5.24 2.19 18.42
N GLY A 576 -4.71 3.33 18.89
CA GLY A 576 -4.53 3.60 20.32
C GLY A 576 -3.44 2.75 20.98
N VAL A 577 -2.52 2.18 20.19
CA VAL A 577 -1.44 1.31 20.66
C VAL A 577 -0.10 2.04 20.55
N GLY A 578 0.60 2.18 21.67
CA GLY A 578 1.96 2.73 21.70
C GLY A 578 1.99 4.27 21.76
N PRO A 579 3.11 4.90 21.35
CA PRO A 579 3.27 6.35 21.46
C PRO A 579 2.43 7.10 20.41
N LEU A 580 1.78 8.19 20.83
CA LEU A 580 1.00 9.07 19.95
C LEU A 580 1.90 9.75 18.91
N THR A 581 2.06 9.07 17.77
CA THR A 581 2.97 9.44 16.68
C THR A 581 2.13 9.69 15.43
N LEU A 582 2.04 10.96 15.04
CA LEU A 582 1.36 11.39 13.83
C LEU A 582 2.34 12.30 13.07
N TYR A 583 2.67 11.90 11.86
CA TYR A 583 3.56 12.66 10.98
C TYR A 583 2.71 13.50 10.02
N ASP A 584 3.17 14.72 9.75
CA ASP A 584 2.64 15.54 8.67
C ASP A 584 3.23 15.11 7.32
N ASP A 585 2.71 15.68 6.23
CA ASP A 585 3.14 15.36 4.88
C ASP A 585 4.65 15.63 4.66
N ALA A 586 5.15 16.74 5.23
CA ALA A 586 6.56 17.11 5.15
C ALA A 586 7.46 16.07 5.84
N ALA A 587 7.09 15.58 7.03
CA ALA A 587 7.83 14.53 7.72
C ALA A 587 7.80 13.20 6.96
N LEU A 588 6.64 12.80 6.42
CA LEU A 588 6.50 11.56 5.65
C LEU A 588 7.29 11.58 4.33
N CYS A 589 7.42 12.75 3.70
CA CYS A 589 8.24 12.95 2.51
C CYS A 589 9.75 13.09 2.81
N LYS A 590 10.12 13.39 4.06
CA LYS A 590 11.52 13.69 4.42
C LYS A 590 12.53 12.58 4.09
N PRO A 591 12.25 11.27 4.29
CA PRO A 591 13.20 10.21 3.93
C PRO A 591 13.55 10.18 2.44
N VAL A 592 12.55 10.40 1.58
CA VAL A 592 12.73 10.42 0.12
C VAL A 592 13.42 11.72 -0.32
N ARG A 593 13.04 12.87 0.24
CA ARG A 593 13.75 14.14 0.00
C ARG A 593 15.21 14.08 0.43
N ARG A 594 15.52 13.40 1.55
CA ARG A 594 16.89 13.17 2.02
C ARG A 594 17.68 12.34 1.01
N PHE A 595 17.10 11.24 0.54
CA PHE A 595 17.72 10.44 -0.53
C PHE A 595 18.01 11.30 -1.76
N THR A 596 17.03 12.08 -2.23
CA THR A 596 17.19 12.95 -3.40
C THR A 596 18.27 14.01 -3.19
N ALA A 597 18.31 14.68 -2.04
CA ALA A 597 19.34 15.66 -1.72
C ALA A 597 20.74 15.02 -1.71
N GLU A 598 20.87 13.84 -1.12
CA GLU A 598 22.11 13.07 -1.11
C GLU A 598 22.53 12.65 -2.52
N TYR A 599 21.56 12.25 -3.36
CA TYR A 599 21.76 11.90 -4.76
C TYR A 599 22.25 13.08 -5.59
N VAL A 600 21.65 14.27 -5.40
CA VAL A 600 22.12 15.48 -6.05
C VAL A 600 23.56 15.78 -5.63
N LEU A 601 23.83 15.78 -4.33
CA LEU A 601 25.14 16.13 -3.78
C LEU A 601 26.29 15.25 -4.32
N ARG A 602 26.05 13.94 -4.48
CA ARG A 602 27.10 12.98 -4.87
C ARG A 602 27.05 12.58 -6.35
N GLY A 603 25.90 12.73 -7.01
CA GLY A 603 25.66 12.20 -8.36
C GLY A 603 25.31 13.26 -9.42
N VAL A 604 25.01 14.51 -9.04
CA VAL A 604 24.59 15.55 -9.99
C VAL A 604 25.47 16.80 -9.92
N VAL A 605 25.91 17.20 -8.72
CA VAL A 605 26.75 18.39 -8.52
C VAL A 605 28.01 18.34 -9.39
N GLY A 606 28.20 19.40 -10.19
CA GLY A 606 29.30 19.57 -11.14
C GLY A 606 29.07 18.95 -12.51
N VAL A 607 28.03 18.12 -12.69
CA VAL A 607 27.75 17.44 -13.96
C VAL A 607 27.20 18.44 -14.98
N HIS A 608 26.17 19.21 -14.60
CA HIS A 608 25.56 20.23 -15.47
C HIS A 608 26.56 21.33 -15.83
N SER A 609 27.28 21.86 -14.84
CA SER A 609 28.26 22.92 -15.08
C SER A 609 29.39 22.47 -16.01
N LYS A 610 29.89 21.25 -15.84
CA LYS A 610 30.91 20.68 -16.74
C LYS A 610 30.36 20.54 -18.16
N ALA A 611 29.15 19.97 -18.30
CA ALA A 611 28.52 19.74 -19.59
C ALA A 611 28.26 21.07 -20.33
N LEU A 612 27.68 22.06 -19.65
CA LEU A 612 27.42 23.38 -20.22
C LEU A 612 28.70 24.12 -20.60
N ALA A 613 29.72 24.09 -19.75
CA ALA A 613 31.01 24.68 -20.06
C ALA A 613 31.65 24.04 -21.30
N CYS A 614 31.54 22.72 -21.46
CA CYS A 614 32.02 22.01 -22.65
C CYS A 614 31.23 22.40 -23.90
N VAL A 615 29.90 22.57 -23.81
CA VAL A 615 29.07 23.07 -24.92
C VAL A 615 29.49 24.48 -25.33
N VAL A 616 29.65 25.40 -24.36
CA VAL A 616 30.12 26.76 -24.62
C VAL A 616 31.47 26.75 -25.34
N CYS A 617 32.42 25.92 -24.89
CA CYS A 617 33.72 25.80 -25.55
C CYS A 617 33.61 25.22 -26.96
N GLY A 618 32.73 24.25 -27.19
CA GLY A 618 32.44 23.71 -28.52
C GLY A 618 31.86 24.76 -29.47
N LEU A 619 30.90 25.56 -28.99
CA LEU A 619 30.29 26.66 -29.76
C LEU A 619 31.29 27.77 -30.07
N LEU A 620 32.14 28.18 -29.12
CA LEU A 620 33.19 29.17 -29.35
C LEU A 620 34.22 28.69 -30.37
N ARG A 621 34.60 27.41 -30.34
CA ARG A 621 35.47 26.80 -31.36
C ARG A 621 34.78 26.81 -32.73
N ARG A 622 33.49 26.48 -32.80
CA ARG A 622 32.70 26.54 -34.04
C ARG A 622 32.63 27.96 -34.62
N ALA A 623 32.58 28.97 -33.76
CA ALA A 623 32.71 30.39 -34.12
C ALA A 623 34.14 30.83 -34.50
N ARG A 624 35.08 29.87 -34.65
CA ARG A 624 36.49 30.07 -35.01
C ARG A 624 37.33 30.83 -33.99
N LEU A 625 36.94 30.80 -32.71
CA LEU A 625 37.76 31.30 -31.62
C LEU A 625 38.82 30.24 -31.25
N ASP A 626 40.10 30.61 -31.29
CA ASP A 626 41.17 29.73 -30.80
C ASP A 626 41.26 29.78 -29.27
N LEU A 627 40.45 28.94 -28.63
CA LEU A 627 40.43 28.80 -27.17
C LEU A 627 41.78 28.41 -26.59
N ARG A 628 42.64 27.72 -27.34
CA ARG A 628 43.96 27.33 -26.84
C ARG A 628 44.87 28.55 -26.74
N ALA A 629 44.91 29.36 -27.79
CA ALA A 629 45.68 30.60 -27.81
C ALA A 629 45.21 31.58 -26.72
N GLU A 630 43.90 31.75 -26.53
CA GLU A 630 43.34 32.65 -25.51
C GLU A 630 43.66 32.20 -24.07
N VAL A 631 43.55 30.90 -23.78
CA VAL A 631 43.87 30.34 -22.46
C VAL A 631 45.38 30.43 -22.18
N GLU A 632 46.23 30.14 -23.17
CA GLU A 632 47.69 30.26 -23.03
C GLU A 632 48.15 31.73 -22.93
N GLN A 633 47.49 32.68 -23.61
CA GLN A 633 47.79 34.12 -23.46
C GLN A 633 47.43 34.66 -22.07
N LYS A 634 46.34 34.18 -21.47
CA LYS A 634 45.96 34.54 -20.08
C LYS A 634 47.00 34.06 -19.06
N GLU A 635 47.62 32.89 -19.28
CA GLU A 635 48.75 32.41 -18.46
C GLU A 635 50.00 33.28 -18.63
N ILE A 636 50.32 33.71 -19.85
CA ILE A 636 51.43 34.64 -20.06
C ILE A 636 51.15 35.96 -19.34
N GLY A 637 49.92 36.46 -19.37
CA GLY A 637 49.48 37.67 -18.66
C GLY A 637 49.59 37.60 -17.13
N THR A 638 49.29 36.44 -16.52
CA THR A 638 49.44 36.22 -15.06
C THR A 638 50.89 35.94 -14.65
N HIS A 639 51.71 35.36 -15.52
CA HIS A 639 53.14 35.23 -15.30
C HIS A 639 53.93 36.52 -15.57
N THR A 640 53.46 37.40 -16.45
CA THR A 640 54.08 38.70 -16.75
C THR A 640 53.63 39.83 -15.81
N THR A 641 52.50 39.70 -15.10
CA THR A 641 52.11 40.70 -14.08
C THR A 641 52.95 40.66 -12.80
N SER A 642 53.90 39.74 -12.68
CA SER A 642 54.93 39.77 -11.61
C SER A 642 56.29 40.32 -12.06
N ILE A 643 56.45 40.73 -13.32
CA ILE A 643 57.71 41.32 -13.81
C ILE A 643 57.38 42.49 -14.74
N VAL A 644 57.77 43.70 -14.32
CA VAL A 644 57.64 45.01 -14.99
C VAL A 644 56.36 45.81 -14.68
N TYR A 645 56.23 46.27 -13.44
CA TYR A 645 55.89 47.69 -13.22
C TYR A 645 57.19 48.50 -13.32
N ASN A 646 57.50 48.99 -14.53
CA ASN A 646 58.35 50.15 -14.72
C ASN A 646 58.17 50.71 -16.14
N GLN A 647 57.57 51.90 -16.18
CA GLN A 647 57.73 52.95 -17.19
C GLN A 647 57.44 52.59 -18.66
N SER A 648 56.24 52.95 -19.15
CA SER A 648 55.99 54.16 -19.97
C SER A 648 54.61 54.10 -20.59
#